data_AF-A0A2E9MM83-F1
#
_entry.id   AF-A0A2E9MM83-F1
#
_cell.length_a   1.000
_cell.length_b   1.000
_cell.length_c   1.000
_cell.angle_alpha   90.00
_cell.angle_beta   90.00
_cell.angle_gamma   90.00
#
_symmetry.space_group_name_H-M   'P 1'
#
loop_
_entity.id
_entity.type
_entity.pdbx_description
1 polymer ?
#
loop_
_entity_poly.entity_id
_entity_poly.type
_entity_poly.pdbx_seq_one_letter_code
_entity_poly.pdbx_strand_id
1 'polypeptide(L)'
;MYRMLKVLFFAVIVCSGSAFAGDLTGTITDADGNALPGANITVLIPGADPAGSVSDIDGSYSVVGLPDGQYRIRVTHIGYRVATFENVRIEGAKTRFDASLSLSVIDLEQSMVTASRSQEKVLDAPASVSVLEGDEIEARAVLSASEYIRDQPAVDFAKTGLVQSNVVVRGFNNIFSGAMLVLTDNRIANVPSLRLNAYNFIPASGADIERIEVVLGPGAALYGPNSANGVMHLITRSPFTSGGTNVQLGIGERSLRKGLIRHAATLTPQLALKVSAQYYTGQDWEYDDPAESAARAANPELVERDFDIKRQSVEARLDYRPMDDLTAVLSYGYNSSDHIEMTGLGAGRADGWTYNYVQTRLLYRDWFAQYYHNWSDAGKTFLYRSGQPIIDKSTLDVFQLQHSAFLGTRQKFTYGVDALLTRPDTEGTITGNNEDDDGIDEYGAYLQSETELTPDLDLVLALRYDDHNRLEDGEISPRAALLYKPTETQTLRLTYNRAFSTPTTNNLYLDLVSAADPFGLGAFQSSLGFSPAVAVRAQGTYRDGFDEGFTFRRSADGSPMYRSSFAPALQGQLAALGLTDGAPGYSLDADSYIALHDPIATNVQWNIGAAATLQQFGPALELLAPGLIAQQLIALG
;
A
#
# COMPACT_ATOMS: atom_id res chain seq x y z
N MET A 1 64.75 30.03 -44.55
CA MET A 1 64.48 30.23 -43.11
C MET A 1 63.34 29.30 -42.72
N TYR A 2 63.64 28.17 -42.04
CA TYR A 2 62.71 27.19 -41.42
C TYR A 2 61.64 26.55 -42.35
N ARG A 3 61.26 25.27 -42.33
CA ARG A 3 61.68 24.03 -41.65
C ARG A 3 60.91 22.91 -42.40
N MET A 4 61.65 21.92 -42.88
CA MET A 4 61.40 20.47 -42.82
C MET A 4 60.04 19.96 -42.30
N LEU A 5 59.30 19.19 -43.11
CA LEU A 5 58.61 17.97 -42.66
C LEU A 5 58.50 16.96 -43.81
N LYS A 6 59.11 15.79 -43.64
CA LYS A 6 59.03 14.63 -44.53
C LYS A 6 57.68 13.96 -44.32
N VAL A 7 56.89 13.78 -45.38
CA VAL A 7 55.77 12.85 -45.40
C VAL A 7 56.20 11.65 -46.23
N LEU A 8 56.31 10.50 -45.56
CA LEU A 8 56.62 9.19 -46.14
C LEU A 8 55.31 8.63 -46.71
N PHE A 9 55.23 8.49 -48.02
CA PHE A 9 54.08 7.88 -48.71
C PHE A 9 54.25 6.35 -48.65
N PHE A 10 53.52 5.66 -47.76
CA PHE A 10 53.39 4.20 -47.81
C PHE A 10 52.07 3.90 -48.53
N ALA A 11 52.18 3.42 -49.76
CA ALA A 11 51.04 2.96 -50.55
C ALA A 11 50.50 1.66 -49.92
N VAL A 12 49.35 1.74 -49.24
CA VAL A 12 48.55 0.57 -48.91
C VAL A 12 47.74 0.22 -50.16
N ILE A 13 48.13 -0.87 -50.82
CA ILE A 13 47.31 -1.53 -51.83
C ILE A 13 46.10 -2.10 -51.09
N VAL A 14 44.97 -1.40 -51.15
CA VAL A 14 43.67 -1.97 -50.76
C VAL A 14 43.31 -2.96 -51.86
N CYS A 15 43.55 -4.24 -51.59
CA CYS A 15 42.99 -5.32 -52.37
C CYS A 15 41.48 -5.31 -52.09
N SER A 16 40.69 -4.79 -53.03
CA SER A 16 39.24 -4.93 -53.00
C SER A 16 38.90 -6.41 -53.19
N GLY A 17 38.86 -7.17 -52.10
CA GLY A 17 38.20 -8.46 -52.09
C GLY A 17 36.73 -8.21 -52.37
N SER A 18 36.24 -8.68 -53.52
CA SER A 18 34.81 -8.76 -53.80
C SER A 18 34.18 -9.59 -52.68
N ALA A 19 33.46 -8.95 -51.75
CA ALA A 19 32.63 -9.67 -50.80
C ALA A 19 31.59 -10.42 -51.64
N PHE A 20 31.62 -11.75 -51.59
CA PHE A 20 30.55 -12.54 -52.20
C PHE A 20 29.27 -12.23 -51.42
N ALA A 21 28.23 -11.84 -52.14
CA ALA A 21 26.90 -11.71 -51.57
C ALA A 21 26.29 -13.11 -51.52
N GLY A 22 26.09 -13.63 -50.32
CA GLY A 22 25.44 -14.90 -50.05
C GLY A 22 23.96 -14.73 -49.74
N ASP A 23 23.18 -15.77 -50.05
CA ASP A 23 21.79 -15.86 -49.64
C ASP A 23 21.68 -16.65 -48.32
N LEU A 24 20.87 -16.17 -47.38
CA LEU A 24 20.46 -16.91 -46.20
C LEU A 24 19.09 -17.53 -46.44
N THR A 25 19.01 -18.86 -46.47
CA THR A 25 17.75 -19.60 -46.62
C THR A 25 17.49 -20.49 -45.42
N GLY A 26 16.23 -20.89 -45.20
CA GLY A 26 15.91 -21.86 -44.15
C GLY A 26 14.42 -21.99 -43.90
N THR A 27 14.08 -22.76 -42.88
CA THR A 27 12.69 -22.97 -42.44
C THR A 27 12.48 -22.53 -41.00
N ILE A 28 11.36 -21.84 -40.74
CA ILE A 28 10.89 -21.48 -39.40
C ILE A 28 9.77 -22.45 -39.00
N THR A 29 9.92 -23.07 -37.83
CA THR A 29 8.98 -24.07 -37.29
C THR A 29 8.59 -23.74 -35.85
N ASP A 30 7.54 -24.36 -35.32
CA ASP A 30 7.26 -24.38 -33.88
C ASP A 30 8.06 -25.49 -33.17
N ALA A 31 7.86 -25.64 -31.86
CA ALA A 31 8.52 -26.67 -31.05
C ALA A 31 8.08 -28.11 -31.39
N ASP A 32 6.91 -28.27 -32.01
CA ASP A 32 6.35 -29.55 -32.45
C ASP A 32 6.76 -29.90 -33.90
N GLY A 33 7.51 -29.00 -34.56
CA GLY A 33 8.03 -29.17 -35.92
C GLY A 33 7.07 -28.74 -37.03
N ASN A 34 5.94 -28.09 -36.71
CA ASN A 34 5.03 -27.55 -37.72
C ASN A 34 5.63 -26.27 -38.33
N ALA A 35 5.45 -26.08 -39.63
CA ALA A 35 5.87 -24.88 -40.33
C ALA A 35 5.14 -23.63 -39.81
N LEU A 36 5.83 -22.49 -39.74
CA LEU A 36 5.27 -21.21 -39.32
C LEU A 36 5.24 -20.20 -40.48
N PRO A 37 4.10 -20.07 -41.19
CA PRO A 37 3.91 -19.08 -42.24
C PRO A 37 3.73 -17.66 -41.70
N GLY A 38 4.43 -16.69 -42.27
CA GLY A 38 4.32 -15.28 -41.84
C GLY A 38 5.29 -14.89 -40.71
N ALA A 39 6.27 -15.73 -40.38
CA ALA A 39 7.35 -15.35 -39.49
C ALA A 39 8.20 -14.28 -40.17
N ASN A 40 8.53 -13.20 -39.48
CA ASN A 40 9.41 -12.15 -39.96
C ASN A 40 10.84 -12.41 -39.48
N ILE A 41 11.75 -12.62 -40.44
CA ILE A 41 13.17 -12.85 -40.24
C ILE A 41 13.89 -11.54 -40.53
N THR A 42 14.53 -10.96 -39.52
CA THR A 42 15.35 -9.74 -39.63
C THR A 42 16.81 -10.07 -39.36
N VAL A 43 17.68 -9.83 -40.35
CA VAL A 43 19.13 -9.90 -40.24
C VAL A 43 19.68 -8.51 -39.92
N LEU A 44 20.24 -8.36 -38.73
CA LEU A 44 20.83 -7.10 -38.27
C LEU A 44 22.27 -7.01 -38.75
N ILE A 45 22.54 -6.06 -39.66
CA ILE A 45 23.84 -5.85 -40.28
C ILE A 45 24.57 -4.70 -39.55
N PRO A 46 25.77 -4.93 -38.97
CA PRO A 46 26.51 -3.87 -38.29
C PRO A 46 26.85 -2.72 -39.24
N GLY A 47 26.34 -1.52 -38.95
CA GLY A 47 26.64 -0.30 -39.72
C GLY A 47 25.89 -0.16 -41.06
N ALA A 48 24.87 -0.97 -41.33
CA ALA A 48 23.99 -0.84 -42.49
C ALA A 48 22.52 -1.09 -42.10
N ASP A 49 21.60 -0.82 -43.03
CA ASP A 49 20.18 -1.12 -42.84
C ASP A 49 19.95 -2.64 -42.71
N PRO A 50 19.02 -3.07 -41.83
CA PRO A 50 18.71 -4.48 -41.67
C PRO A 50 18.05 -5.04 -42.95
N ALA A 51 18.42 -6.26 -43.30
CA ALA A 51 17.79 -7.03 -44.37
C ALA A 51 16.81 -8.04 -43.75
N GLY A 52 15.80 -8.48 -44.49
CA GLY A 52 14.86 -9.44 -43.95
C GLY A 52 13.92 -10.04 -44.99
N SER A 53 13.18 -11.06 -44.57
CA SER A 53 12.14 -11.70 -45.34
C SER A 53 11.07 -12.29 -44.44
N VAL A 54 9.99 -12.76 -45.04
CA VAL A 54 8.87 -13.39 -44.35
C VAL A 54 8.78 -14.84 -44.82
N SER A 55 8.52 -15.77 -43.90
CA SER A 55 8.35 -17.18 -44.24
C SER A 55 7.05 -17.44 -45.01
N ASP A 56 7.10 -18.36 -45.96
CA ASP A 56 5.96 -18.81 -46.76
C ASP A 56 5.10 -19.88 -46.06
N ILE A 57 4.14 -20.46 -46.78
CA ILE A 57 3.19 -21.46 -46.26
C ILE A 57 3.87 -22.75 -45.76
N ASP A 58 5.08 -23.05 -46.25
CA ASP A 58 5.88 -24.20 -45.83
C ASP A 58 6.91 -23.79 -44.77
N GLY A 59 6.81 -22.56 -44.24
CA GLY A 59 7.72 -21.99 -43.25
C GLY A 59 9.07 -21.60 -43.85
N SER A 60 9.25 -21.68 -45.16
CA SER A 60 10.52 -21.41 -45.84
C SER A 60 10.75 -19.92 -46.04
N TYR A 61 11.98 -19.46 -45.92
CA TYR A 61 12.37 -18.06 -46.14
C TYR A 61 13.69 -17.93 -46.91
N SER A 62 13.91 -16.76 -47.51
CA SER A 62 15.16 -16.41 -48.19
C SER A 62 15.47 -14.92 -48.02
N VAL A 63 16.65 -14.59 -47.50
CA VAL A 63 17.19 -13.23 -47.43
C VAL A 63 18.40 -13.17 -48.36
N VAL A 64 18.29 -12.40 -49.44
CA VAL A 64 19.30 -12.36 -50.51
C VAL A 64 20.26 -11.19 -50.34
N GLY A 65 21.47 -11.33 -50.87
CA GLY A 65 22.40 -10.21 -50.99
C GLY A 65 23.15 -9.85 -49.71
N LEU A 66 23.35 -10.81 -48.80
CA LEU A 66 24.07 -10.59 -47.54
C LEU A 66 25.58 -10.76 -47.76
N PRO A 67 26.43 -9.80 -47.39
CA PRO A 67 27.88 -10.00 -47.44
C PRO A 67 28.33 -11.18 -46.56
N ASP A 68 29.50 -11.75 -46.86
CA ASP A 68 30.13 -12.72 -45.95
C ASP A 68 30.39 -12.05 -44.59
N GLY A 69 29.94 -12.68 -43.50
CA GLY A 69 30.00 -12.07 -42.18
C GLY A 69 29.28 -12.83 -41.08
N GLN A 70 29.38 -12.33 -39.85
CA GLN A 70 28.60 -12.80 -38.71
C GLN A 70 27.50 -11.81 -38.40
N TYR A 71 26.28 -12.32 -38.26
CA TYR A 71 25.09 -11.52 -38.09
C TYR A 71 24.28 -11.95 -36.89
N ARG A 72 23.49 -11.01 -36.37
CA ARG A 72 22.40 -11.30 -35.45
C ARG A 72 21.12 -11.47 -36.24
N ILE A 73 20.43 -12.60 -36.05
CA ILE A 73 19.15 -12.88 -36.69
C ILE A 73 18.06 -12.80 -35.63
N ARG A 74 17.05 -11.97 -35.87
CA ARG A 74 15.86 -11.87 -35.04
C ARG A 74 14.66 -12.43 -35.80
N VAL A 75 13.98 -13.41 -35.24
CA VAL A 75 12.76 -14.00 -35.81
C VAL A 75 11.58 -13.64 -34.92
N THR A 76 10.51 -13.14 -35.54
CA THR A 76 9.26 -12.76 -34.84
C THR A 76 8.06 -13.37 -35.55
N HIS A 77 7.10 -13.88 -34.80
CA HIS A 77 5.84 -14.39 -35.33
C HIS A 77 4.75 -14.17 -34.28
N ILE A 78 3.55 -13.78 -34.70
CA ILE A 78 2.42 -13.58 -33.78
C ILE A 78 2.14 -14.90 -33.04
N GLY A 79 2.05 -14.85 -31.71
CA GLY A 79 1.85 -16.04 -30.85
C GLY A 79 3.14 -16.78 -30.46
N TYR A 80 4.33 -16.26 -30.81
CA TYR A 80 5.63 -16.91 -30.54
C TYR A 80 6.61 -15.95 -29.85
N ARG A 81 7.49 -16.47 -28.99
CA ARG A 81 8.51 -15.67 -28.32
C ARG A 81 9.51 -15.15 -29.35
N VAL A 82 9.94 -13.90 -29.21
CA VAL A 82 10.98 -13.32 -30.08
C VAL A 82 12.27 -14.11 -29.90
N ALA A 83 12.72 -14.80 -30.94
CA ALA A 83 13.97 -15.54 -30.93
C ALA A 83 15.08 -14.67 -31.54
N THR A 84 16.19 -14.53 -30.82
CA THR A 84 17.39 -13.83 -31.30
C THR A 84 18.57 -14.77 -31.29
N PHE A 85 19.19 -14.93 -32.45
CA PHE A 85 20.34 -15.80 -32.66
C PHE A 85 21.56 -14.92 -32.93
N GLU A 86 22.56 -15.03 -32.07
CA GLU A 86 23.82 -14.28 -32.17
C GLU A 86 24.84 -15.06 -33.01
N ASN A 87 25.74 -14.32 -33.67
CA ASN A 87 26.90 -14.86 -34.37
C ASN A 87 26.58 -15.89 -35.48
N VAL A 88 25.45 -15.73 -36.18
CA VAL A 88 25.12 -16.58 -37.33
C VAL A 88 26.04 -16.23 -38.49
N ARG A 89 26.88 -17.20 -38.88
CA ARG A 89 27.92 -17.03 -39.90
C ARG A 89 27.35 -17.30 -41.29
N ILE A 90 27.41 -16.30 -42.16
CA ILE A 90 27.02 -16.40 -43.56
C ILE A 90 28.30 -16.43 -44.39
N GLU A 91 28.50 -17.51 -45.13
CA GLU A 91 29.67 -17.71 -46.00
C GLU A 91 29.30 -18.37 -47.32
N GLY A 92 29.82 -17.82 -48.42
CA GLY A 92 29.63 -18.36 -49.75
C GLY A 92 28.25 -18.06 -50.34
N ALA A 93 27.93 -18.70 -51.47
CA ALA A 93 26.75 -18.31 -52.26
C ALA A 93 25.40 -18.58 -51.57
N LYS A 94 25.30 -19.60 -50.71
CA LYS A 94 24.07 -19.95 -49.98
C LYS A 94 24.39 -20.55 -48.61
N THR A 95 23.83 -19.97 -47.56
CA THR A 95 23.89 -20.45 -46.18
C THR A 95 22.49 -20.88 -45.73
N ARG A 96 22.37 -22.08 -45.14
CA ARG A 96 21.10 -22.56 -44.58
C ARG A 96 21.05 -22.37 -43.06
N PHE A 97 19.96 -21.80 -42.55
CA PHE A 97 19.71 -21.61 -41.13
C PHE A 97 18.24 -21.90 -40.80
N ASP A 98 17.99 -23.00 -40.11
CA ASP A 98 16.64 -23.38 -39.68
C ASP A 98 16.46 -22.98 -38.20
N ALA A 99 15.27 -22.49 -37.84
CA ALA A 99 14.97 -22.06 -36.48
C ALA A 99 13.60 -22.57 -36.03
N SER A 100 13.52 -22.99 -34.77
CA SER A 100 12.26 -23.32 -34.10
C SER A 100 11.91 -22.21 -33.10
N LEU A 101 10.66 -21.76 -33.12
CA LEU A 101 10.12 -20.79 -32.19
C LEU A 101 9.32 -21.49 -31.11
N SER A 102 9.49 -21.04 -29.86
CA SER A 102 8.60 -21.43 -28.77
C SER A 102 7.36 -20.56 -28.77
N LEU A 103 6.18 -21.14 -28.56
CA LEU A 103 4.94 -20.40 -28.36
C LEU A 103 5.16 -19.34 -27.28
N SER A 104 4.85 -18.10 -27.61
CA SER A 104 4.54 -17.11 -26.61
C SER A 104 3.12 -17.44 -26.23
N VAL A 105 2.95 -18.18 -25.15
CA VAL A 105 1.67 -18.19 -24.44
C VAL A 105 1.37 -16.71 -24.23
N ILE A 106 0.39 -16.20 -24.98
CA ILE A 106 -0.29 -14.98 -24.57
C ILE A 106 -0.90 -15.44 -23.24
N ASP A 107 -0.32 -15.02 -22.13
CA ASP A 107 -0.91 -15.19 -20.80
C ASP A 107 -2.18 -14.33 -20.76
N LEU A 108 -3.21 -14.81 -21.46
CA LEU A 108 -4.59 -14.46 -21.17
C LEU A 108 -4.92 -15.25 -19.90
N GLU A 109 -4.82 -14.55 -18.77
CA GLU A 109 -5.20 -14.99 -17.42
C GLU A 109 -4.20 -15.88 -16.65
N GLN A 110 -2.95 -15.44 -16.51
CA GLN A 110 -2.22 -15.74 -15.27
C GLN A 110 -1.88 -14.44 -14.56
N SER A 111 -2.88 -13.90 -13.88
CA SER A 111 -2.55 -12.93 -12.85
C SER A 111 -1.82 -13.67 -11.72
N MET A 112 -0.62 -13.21 -11.41
CA MET A 112 0.27 -13.80 -10.42
C MET A 112 0.19 -12.98 -9.13
N VAL A 113 -0.01 -13.66 -8.00
CA VAL A 113 -0.05 -13.05 -6.66
C VAL A 113 1.16 -13.41 -5.83
N THR A 114 1.46 -12.56 -4.85
CA THR A 114 2.63 -12.65 -3.97
C THR A 114 2.22 -13.01 -2.54
N ALA A 115 1.17 -13.82 -2.40
CA ALA A 115 0.57 -14.14 -1.09
C ALA A 115 1.56 -14.83 -0.15
N SER A 116 2.44 -15.70 -0.65
CA SER A 116 3.50 -16.40 0.11
C SER A 116 4.90 -15.82 -0.10
N ARG A 117 4.99 -14.64 -0.75
CA ARG A 117 6.25 -14.10 -1.32
C ARG A 117 6.89 -14.96 -2.41
N SER A 118 6.17 -15.97 -2.90
CA SER A 118 6.39 -16.60 -4.20
C SER A 118 5.25 -16.26 -5.16
N GLN A 119 5.54 -16.25 -6.46
CA GLN A 119 4.53 -16.01 -7.50
C GLN A 119 3.62 -17.24 -7.64
N GLU A 120 2.32 -17.06 -7.44
CA GLU A 120 1.29 -18.09 -7.59
C GLU A 120 0.13 -17.58 -8.46
N LYS A 121 -0.57 -18.46 -9.18
CA LYS A 121 -1.74 -18.04 -9.97
C LYS A 121 -2.88 -17.60 -9.05
N VAL A 122 -3.62 -16.55 -9.40
CA VAL A 122 -4.81 -16.09 -8.64
C VAL A 122 -5.83 -17.23 -8.41
N LEU A 123 -5.99 -18.14 -9.38
CA LEU A 123 -6.89 -19.29 -9.26
C LEU A 123 -6.45 -20.26 -8.15
N ASP A 124 -5.14 -20.43 -8.00
CA ASP A 124 -4.50 -21.30 -7.02
C ASP A 124 -4.28 -20.60 -5.66
N ALA A 125 -4.52 -19.29 -5.59
CA ALA A 125 -4.37 -18.54 -4.35
C ALA A 125 -5.39 -19.04 -3.29
N PRO A 126 -4.96 -19.26 -2.04
CA PRO A 126 -5.86 -19.72 -0.98
C PRO A 126 -6.78 -18.60 -0.44
N ALA A 127 -6.66 -17.37 -0.95
CA ALA A 127 -7.53 -16.23 -0.65
C ALA A 127 -8.13 -15.66 -1.94
N SER A 128 -9.25 -14.94 -1.83
CA SER A 128 -9.80 -14.19 -2.95
C SER A 128 -8.93 -12.96 -3.18
N VAL A 129 -8.27 -12.89 -4.33
CA VAL A 129 -7.40 -11.77 -4.71
C VAL A 129 -7.93 -11.15 -5.99
N SER A 130 -8.03 -9.83 -6.01
CA SER A 130 -8.14 -9.04 -7.23
C SER A 130 -6.76 -8.51 -7.57
N VAL A 131 -6.40 -8.50 -8.85
CA VAL A 131 -5.13 -7.96 -9.30
C VAL A 131 -5.42 -6.98 -10.43
N LEU A 132 -4.73 -5.85 -10.38
CA LEU A 132 -4.71 -4.87 -11.42
C LEU A 132 -3.31 -4.84 -12.04
N GLU A 133 -3.22 -5.14 -13.33
CA GLU A 133 -1.93 -5.25 -14.02
C GLU A 133 -1.41 -3.88 -14.50
N GLY A 134 -0.10 -3.80 -14.75
CA GLY A 134 0.60 -2.54 -15.01
C GLY A 134 0.15 -1.79 -16.26
N ASP A 135 -0.35 -2.47 -17.28
CA ASP A 135 -0.91 -1.85 -18.49
C ASP A 135 -2.26 -1.14 -18.21
N GLU A 136 -3.13 -1.75 -17.42
CA GLU A 136 -4.36 -1.12 -16.93
C GLU A 136 -4.05 0.09 -16.03
N ILE A 137 -2.99 0.00 -15.22
CA ILE A 137 -2.52 1.09 -14.34
C ILE A 137 -1.98 2.25 -15.18
N GLU A 138 -1.14 1.98 -16.18
CA GLU A 138 -0.57 3.00 -17.05
C GLU A 138 -1.63 3.72 -17.90
N ALA A 139 -2.71 3.02 -18.28
CA ALA A 139 -3.82 3.61 -19.02
C ALA A 139 -4.69 4.55 -18.16
N ARG A 140 -4.61 4.49 -16.83
CA ARG A 140 -5.44 5.27 -15.91
C ARG A 140 -4.75 6.56 -15.46
N ALA A 141 -5.36 7.69 -15.78
CA ALA A 141 -4.90 9.01 -15.36
C ALA A 141 -5.40 9.37 -13.95
N VAL A 142 -4.77 8.80 -12.91
CA VAL A 142 -5.11 9.06 -11.50
C VAL A 142 -3.99 9.81 -10.76
N LEU A 143 -4.31 10.35 -9.58
CA LEU A 143 -3.39 11.11 -8.74
C LEU A 143 -2.89 10.31 -7.53
N SER A 144 -3.64 9.31 -7.09
CA SER A 144 -3.31 8.50 -5.93
C SER A 144 -3.41 7.00 -6.21
N ALA A 145 -2.64 6.19 -5.48
CA ALA A 145 -2.59 4.74 -5.65
C ALA A 145 -3.94 4.06 -5.39
N SER A 146 -4.72 4.59 -4.45
CA SER A 146 -6.05 4.08 -4.08
C SER A 146 -7.06 4.21 -5.23
N GLU A 147 -6.93 5.21 -6.10
CA GLU A 147 -7.84 5.42 -7.23
C GLU A 147 -7.71 4.32 -8.29
N TYR A 148 -6.60 3.58 -8.32
CA TYR A 148 -6.46 2.44 -9.23
C TYR A 148 -7.42 1.30 -8.88
N ILE A 149 -7.73 1.12 -7.59
CA ILE A 149 -8.50 -0.05 -7.10
C ILE A 149 -9.98 0.26 -6.86
N ARG A 150 -10.44 1.48 -7.14
CA ARG A 150 -11.83 1.93 -6.87
C ARG A 150 -12.92 1.06 -7.51
N ASP A 151 -12.63 0.42 -8.64
CA ASP A 151 -13.59 -0.37 -9.40
C ASP A 151 -13.42 -1.87 -9.16
N GLN A 152 -12.57 -2.26 -8.19
CA GLN A 152 -12.33 -3.66 -7.87
C GLN A 152 -13.47 -4.25 -7.01
N PRO A 153 -13.79 -5.54 -7.16
CA PRO A 153 -14.86 -6.17 -6.39
C PRO A 153 -14.63 -6.07 -4.88
N ALA A 154 -15.71 -5.79 -4.14
CA ALA A 154 -15.75 -5.69 -2.68
C ALA A 154 -14.85 -4.60 -2.07
N VAL A 155 -14.35 -3.67 -2.89
CA VAL A 155 -13.74 -2.42 -2.46
C VAL A 155 -14.83 -1.39 -2.20
N ASP A 156 -14.83 -0.79 -1.01
CA ASP A 156 -15.53 0.47 -0.76
C ASP A 156 -14.52 1.61 -0.81
N PHE A 157 -14.82 2.61 -1.66
CA PHE A 157 -13.93 3.73 -1.96
C PHE A 157 -14.66 5.04 -1.67
N ALA A 158 -14.18 5.78 -0.67
CA ALA A 158 -14.72 7.08 -0.29
C ALA A 158 -13.71 8.17 -0.66
N LYS A 159 -14.07 9.08 -1.57
CA LYS A 159 -13.24 10.24 -1.93
C LYS A 159 -13.59 11.43 -1.05
N THR A 160 -12.62 11.99 -0.35
CA THR A 160 -12.80 13.11 0.60
C THR A 160 -12.12 14.40 0.15
N GLY A 161 -11.27 14.32 -0.88
CA GLY A 161 -10.54 15.45 -1.45
C GLY A 161 -9.91 15.03 -2.78
N LEU A 162 -9.32 15.97 -3.53
CA LEU A 162 -8.83 15.70 -4.90
C LEU A 162 -7.81 14.57 -4.93
N VAL A 163 -6.97 14.51 -3.89
CA VAL A 163 -5.89 13.51 -3.70
C VAL A 163 -6.15 12.56 -2.54
N GLN A 164 -7.29 12.71 -1.85
CA GLN A 164 -7.63 11.96 -0.66
C GLN A 164 -8.75 10.99 -0.87
N SER A 165 -8.54 9.82 -0.30
CA SER A 165 -9.52 8.75 -0.35
C SER A 165 -9.26 7.78 0.78
N ASN A 166 -10.33 7.12 1.19
CA ASN A 166 -10.32 6.06 2.18
C ASN A 166 -10.80 4.78 1.52
N VAL A 167 -10.06 3.70 1.71
CA VAL A 167 -10.34 2.40 1.09
C VAL A 167 -10.42 1.32 2.14
N VAL A 168 -11.48 0.55 2.08
CA VAL A 168 -11.65 -0.69 2.84
C VAL A 168 -12.16 -1.78 1.92
N VAL A 169 -11.92 -3.04 2.28
CA VAL A 169 -12.54 -4.19 1.60
C VAL A 169 -13.46 -4.93 2.56
N ARG A 170 -14.66 -5.29 2.10
CA ARG A 170 -15.66 -6.06 2.87
C ARG A 170 -15.86 -5.54 4.31
N GLY A 171 -15.89 -4.22 4.50
CA GLY A 171 -15.90 -3.62 5.83
C GLY A 171 -16.51 -2.22 5.86
N PHE A 172 -16.43 -1.59 7.03
CA PHE A 172 -16.93 -0.23 7.25
C PHE A 172 -15.81 0.78 7.00
N ASN A 173 -16.10 1.76 6.15
CA ASN A 173 -15.16 2.81 5.79
C ASN A 173 -15.31 4.02 6.72
N ASN A 174 -14.21 4.73 6.95
CA ASN A 174 -14.19 5.96 7.74
C ASN A 174 -13.20 6.95 7.09
N ILE A 175 -13.37 8.25 7.36
CA ILE A 175 -12.60 9.34 6.75
C ILE A 175 -11.12 9.39 7.19
N PHE A 176 -10.75 8.60 8.21
CA PHE A 176 -9.40 8.48 8.76
C PHE A 176 -9.16 7.03 9.19
N SER A 177 -8.73 6.18 8.25
CA SER A 177 -8.66 4.73 8.46
C SER A 177 -7.30 4.13 8.10
N GLY A 178 -6.81 3.27 8.99
CA GLY A 178 -5.70 2.35 8.76
C GLY A 178 -6.13 0.90 8.57
N ALA A 179 -7.44 0.63 8.38
CA ALA A 179 -8.01 -0.71 8.53
C ALA A 179 -7.46 -1.74 7.54
N MET A 180 -7.20 -1.34 6.30
CA MET A 180 -6.58 -2.18 5.28
C MET A 180 -5.05 -2.07 5.38
N LEU A 181 -4.35 -3.21 5.39
CA LEU A 181 -2.89 -3.22 5.36
C LEU A 181 -2.40 -2.81 3.97
N VAL A 182 -1.62 -1.73 3.87
CA VAL A 182 -1.06 -1.26 2.60
C VAL A 182 0.42 -1.55 2.54
N LEU A 183 0.85 -2.25 1.49
CA LEU A 183 2.23 -2.64 1.26
C LEU A 183 2.71 -2.05 -0.06
N THR A 184 3.96 -1.57 -0.09
CA THR A 184 4.71 -1.35 -1.33
C THR A 184 5.94 -2.24 -1.27
N ASP A 185 6.09 -3.18 -2.20
CA ASP A 185 7.30 -4.01 -2.28
C ASP A 185 7.62 -4.79 -0.96
N ASN A 186 6.58 -5.26 -0.26
CA ASN A 186 6.61 -5.91 1.08
C ASN A 186 6.90 -4.96 2.26
N ARG A 187 6.94 -3.65 2.04
CA ARG A 187 7.11 -2.62 3.08
C ARG A 187 5.77 -2.02 3.46
N ILE A 188 5.47 -1.88 4.75
CA ILE A 188 4.27 -1.16 5.22
C ILE A 188 4.34 0.29 4.74
N ALA A 189 3.27 0.78 4.13
CA ALA A 189 3.18 2.08 3.48
C ALA A 189 2.15 3.01 4.16
N ASN A 190 2.23 3.08 5.48
CA ASN A 190 1.34 3.86 6.35
C ASN A 190 2.18 4.87 7.13
N VAL A 191 1.57 5.97 7.57
CA VAL A 191 2.22 6.89 8.53
C VAL A 191 2.51 6.11 9.82
N PRO A 192 3.75 6.07 10.36
CA PRO A 192 4.17 5.13 11.39
C PRO A 192 3.29 5.11 12.66
N SER A 193 3.24 6.21 13.41
CA SER A 193 2.49 6.28 14.69
C SER A 193 0.97 6.22 14.47
N LEU A 194 0.48 6.97 13.48
CA LEU A 194 -0.95 7.12 13.21
C LEU A 194 -1.57 5.87 12.58
N ARG A 195 -0.73 4.99 12.00
CA ARG A 195 -1.10 3.87 11.12
C ARG A 195 -2.10 4.28 10.03
N LEU A 196 -2.07 5.54 9.61
CA LEU A 196 -2.95 6.12 8.61
C LEU A 196 -2.54 5.67 7.20
N ASN A 197 -3.52 5.25 6.40
CA ASN A 197 -3.34 5.01 4.96
C ASN A 197 -3.39 6.33 4.17
N ALA A 198 -2.32 7.13 4.25
CA ALA A 198 -2.17 8.31 3.41
C ALA A 198 -1.69 7.92 2.00
N TYR A 199 -2.61 7.51 1.12
CA TYR A 199 -2.25 6.99 -0.21
C TYR A 199 -1.48 7.99 -1.09
N ASN A 200 -1.71 9.29 -0.89
CA ASN A 200 -0.94 10.36 -1.50
C ASN A 200 0.51 10.39 -1.01
N PHE A 201 0.88 9.77 0.11
CA PHE A 201 2.28 9.70 0.57
C PHE A 201 3.08 8.58 -0.08
N ILE A 202 2.44 7.62 -0.75
CA ILE A 202 3.13 6.53 -1.46
C ILE A 202 3.92 7.11 -2.63
N PRO A 203 5.27 7.09 -2.64
CA PRO A 203 6.05 7.74 -3.70
C PRO A 203 5.91 7.07 -5.07
N ALA A 204 5.58 5.77 -5.08
CA ALA A 204 5.42 4.97 -6.29
C ALA A 204 4.38 5.57 -7.23
N SER A 205 4.70 5.57 -8.52
CA SER A 205 3.87 6.16 -9.56
C SER A 205 3.37 5.11 -10.54
N GLY A 206 2.28 5.40 -11.26
CA GLY A 206 1.71 4.47 -12.25
C GLY A 206 2.69 3.98 -13.30
N ALA A 207 3.68 4.80 -13.70
CA ALA A 207 4.73 4.40 -14.65
C ALA A 207 5.67 3.32 -14.08
N ASP A 208 5.64 3.10 -12.77
CA ASP A 208 6.55 2.23 -12.06
C ASP A 208 5.90 1.09 -11.29
N ILE A 209 4.58 1.14 -11.12
CA ILE A 209 3.82 0.04 -10.54
C ILE A 209 3.70 -1.05 -11.62
N GLU A 210 4.13 -2.26 -11.28
CA GLU A 210 4.00 -3.46 -12.11
C GLU A 210 2.60 -4.05 -12.00
N ARG A 211 2.07 -4.10 -10.77
CA ARG A 211 0.70 -4.51 -10.47
C ARG A 211 0.29 -4.07 -9.07
N ILE A 212 -1.01 -4.10 -8.80
CA ILE A 212 -1.58 -3.94 -7.47
C ILE A 212 -2.41 -5.17 -7.14
N GLU A 213 -2.07 -5.85 -6.05
CA GLU A 213 -2.82 -7.01 -5.55
C GLU A 213 -3.72 -6.57 -4.39
N VAL A 214 -5.02 -6.92 -4.42
CA VAL A 214 -6.01 -6.64 -3.38
C VAL A 214 -6.55 -7.94 -2.82
N VAL A 215 -6.15 -8.29 -1.60
CA VAL A 215 -6.57 -9.51 -0.89
C VAL A 215 -7.83 -9.21 -0.09
N LEU A 216 -8.90 -9.92 -0.43
CA LEU A 216 -10.22 -9.74 0.15
C LEU A 216 -10.39 -10.64 1.39
N GLY A 217 -10.02 -10.09 2.55
CA GLY A 217 -10.24 -10.70 3.86
C GLY A 217 -8.94 -11.01 4.63
N PRO A 218 -9.06 -11.72 5.76
CA PRO A 218 -7.96 -11.95 6.69
C PRO A 218 -6.71 -12.59 6.06
N GLY A 219 -5.58 -11.88 6.14
CA GLY A 219 -4.29 -12.29 5.55
C GLY A 219 -3.16 -12.54 6.56
N ALA A 220 -3.45 -12.63 7.87
CA ALA A 220 -2.43 -12.47 8.91
C ALA A 220 -1.30 -13.49 8.88
N ALA A 221 -1.61 -14.74 8.57
CA ALA A 221 -0.60 -15.79 8.45
C ALA A 221 0.45 -15.52 7.35
N LEU A 222 0.14 -14.67 6.37
CA LEU A 222 0.96 -14.40 5.19
C LEU A 222 1.58 -13.00 5.20
N TYR A 223 0.80 -11.99 5.60
CA TYR A 223 1.19 -10.59 5.52
C TYR A 223 1.60 -9.98 6.86
N GLY A 224 1.32 -10.66 7.98
CA GLY A 224 1.58 -10.16 9.34
C GLY A 224 0.34 -9.57 10.02
N PRO A 225 0.52 -8.98 11.22
CA PRO A 225 -0.56 -8.35 11.97
C PRO A 225 -1.22 -7.24 11.14
N ASN A 226 -2.45 -6.85 11.50
CA ASN A 226 -3.20 -5.74 10.88
C ASN A 226 -3.77 -6.02 9.47
N SER A 227 -3.66 -7.24 8.96
CA SER A 227 -4.27 -7.66 7.69
C SER A 227 -5.69 -8.25 7.84
N ALA A 228 -6.37 -7.98 8.96
CA ALA A 228 -7.71 -8.52 9.23
C ALA A 228 -8.77 -7.99 8.24
N ASN A 229 -8.66 -6.72 7.83
CA ASN A 229 -9.59 -6.07 6.90
C ASN A 229 -9.04 -5.99 5.46
N GLY A 230 -8.22 -6.97 5.08
CA GLY A 230 -7.65 -7.09 3.75
C GLY A 230 -6.29 -6.42 3.58
N VAL A 231 -5.72 -6.60 2.38
CA VAL A 231 -4.38 -6.13 2.02
C VAL A 231 -4.41 -5.50 0.64
N MET A 232 -3.76 -4.36 0.47
CA MET A 232 -3.41 -3.79 -0.84
C MET A 232 -1.89 -3.80 -0.97
N HIS A 233 -1.37 -4.52 -1.95
CA HIS A 233 0.06 -4.68 -2.17
C HIS A 233 0.44 -4.14 -3.55
N LEU A 234 1.12 -2.99 -3.54
CA LEU A 234 1.71 -2.37 -4.72
C LEU A 234 3.08 -3.01 -4.97
N ILE A 235 3.32 -3.47 -6.18
CA ILE A 235 4.58 -4.11 -6.57
C ILE A 235 5.22 -3.28 -7.66
N THR A 236 6.49 -2.90 -7.46
CA THR A 236 7.20 -2.01 -8.41
C THR A 236 8.02 -2.80 -9.42
N ARG A 237 8.07 -2.29 -10.66
CA ARG A 237 8.78 -2.92 -11.78
C ARG A 237 10.28 -3.07 -11.48
N SER A 238 10.87 -4.24 -11.78
CA SER A 238 12.33 -4.42 -11.69
C SER A 238 13.05 -3.64 -12.80
N PRO A 239 14.13 -2.88 -12.51
CA PRO A 239 14.91 -2.17 -13.53
C PRO A 239 15.55 -3.09 -14.58
N PHE A 240 15.76 -4.38 -14.28
CA PHE A 240 16.28 -5.35 -15.26
C PHE A 240 15.33 -5.64 -16.42
N THR A 241 14.02 -5.56 -16.18
CA THR A 241 12.97 -5.92 -17.15
C THR A 241 12.18 -4.72 -17.63
N SER A 242 12.46 -3.52 -17.12
CA SER A 242 11.67 -2.30 -17.39
C SER A 242 12.55 -1.10 -17.77
N GLY A 243 13.67 -1.36 -18.46
CA GLY A 243 14.60 -0.33 -18.90
C GLY A 243 13.97 0.71 -19.85
N GLY A 244 14.45 1.95 -19.79
CA GLY A 244 13.99 3.06 -20.61
C GLY A 244 13.59 4.29 -19.80
N THR A 245 13.23 5.36 -20.52
CA THR A 245 12.73 6.61 -19.94
C THR A 245 11.25 6.78 -20.26
N ASN A 246 10.44 7.01 -19.24
CA ASN A 246 9.04 7.40 -19.36
C ASN A 246 8.90 8.85 -18.86
N VAL A 247 8.28 9.71 -19.66
CA VAL A 247 7.95 11.09 -19.30
C VAL A 247 6.45 11.27 -19.50
N GLN A 248 5.75 11.70 -18.46
CA GLN A 248 4.32 12.00 -18.52
C GLN A 248 4.07 13.45 -18.09
N LEU A 249 3.23 14.14 -18.85
CA LEU A 249 2.76 15.48 -18.54
C LEU A 249 1.23 15.43 -18.53
N GLY A 250 0.63 16.01 -17.49
CA GLY A 250 -0.82 16.06 -17.32
C GLY A 250 -1.27 17.47 -17.00
N ILE A 251 -2.40 17.85 -17.58
CA ILE A 251 -3.16 19.05 -17.22
C ILE A 251 -4.62 18.65 -17.07
N GLY A 252 -5.37 19.34 -16.21
CA GLY A 252 -6.77 19.02 -15.99
C GLY A 252 -7.54 20.14 -15.33
N GLU A 253 -8.81 19.88 -15.05
CA GLU A 253 -9.65 20.76 -14.24
C GLU A 253 -9.06 20.98 -12.83
N ARG A 254 -9.61 21.95 -12.10
CA ARG A 254 -9.15 22.32 -10.76
C ARG A 254 -7.66 22.70 -10.74
N SER A 255 -7.21 23.41 -11.77
CA SER A 255 -5.83 23.88 -11.93
C SER A 255 -4.78 22.75 -11.89
N LEU A 256 -5.18 21.51 -12.19
CA LEU A 256 -4.29 20.35 -12.12
C LEU A 256 -3.15 20.46 -13.14
N ARG A 257 -1.92 20.32 -12.65
CA ARG A 257 -0.71 20.20 -13.46
C ARG A 257 0.14 19.09 -12.87
N LYS A 258 0.53 18.12 -13.69
CA LYS A 258 1.30 16.94 -13.29
C LYS A 258 2.50 16.75 -14.21
N GLY A 259 3.65 16.49 -13.64
CA GLY A 259 4.85 16.05 -14.35
C GLY A 259 5.39 14.79 -13.68
N LEU A 260 5.75 13.80 -14.48
CA LEU A 260 6.40 12.58 -14.03
C LEU A 260 7.54 12.23 -14.97
N ILE A 261 8.65 11.81 -14.40
CA ILE A 261 9.74 11.18 -15.11
C ILE A 261 10.13 9.90 -14.39
N ARG A 262 10.36 8.84 -15.15
CA ARG A 262 10.94 7.59 -14.69
C ARG A 262 12.05 7.21 -15.64
N HIS A 263 13.20 6.82 -15.11
CA HIS A 263 14.29 6.24 -15.89
C HIS A 263 14.78 4.97 -15.22
N ALA A 264 14.90 3.88 -15.97
CA ALA A 264 15.49 2.64 -15.52
C ALA A 264 16.56 2.17 -16.51
N ALA A 265 17.66 1.65 -16.00
CA ALA A 265 18.77 1.18 -16.81
C ALA A 265 19.47 -0.01 -16.15
N THR A 266 19.77 -1.02 -16.98
CA THR A 266 20.72 -2.08 -16.63
C THR A 266 22.12 -1.55 -16.90
N LEU A 267 22.90 -1.31 -15.84
CA LEU A 267 24.27 -0.79 -15.94
C LEU A 267 25.28 -1.89 -16.30
N THR A 268 25.07 -3.07 -15.73
CA THR A 268 25.82 -4.31 -16.01
C THR A 268 24.85 -5.48 -15.96
N PRO A 269 25.20 -6.69 -16.43
CA PRO A 269 24.33 -7.86 -16.29
C PRO A 269 23.90 -8.16 -14.84
N GLN A 270 24.69 -7.72 -13.85
CA GLN A 270 24.45 -7.92 -12.43
C GLN A 270 23.90 -6.68 -11.72
N LEU A 271 23.84 -5.50 -12.34
CA LEU A 271 23.47 -4.26 -11.66
C LEU A 271 22.52 -3.43 -12.51
N ALA A 272 21.34 -3.12 -11.96
CA ALA A 272 20.36 -2.27 -12.60
C ALA A 272 19.80 -1.25 -11.62
N LEU A 273 19.53 -0.04 -12.11
CA LEU A 273 18.97 1.04 -11.30
C LEU A 273 17.71 1.61 -11.93
N LYS A 274 16.91 2.26 -11.10
CA LYS A 274 15.76 3.03 -11.50
C LYS A 274 15.60 4.24 -10.60
N VAL A 275 15.19 5.35 -11.20
CA VAL A 275 14.77 6.56 -10.50
C VAL A 275 13.44 7.02 -11.08
N SER A 276 12.50 7.40 -10.23
CA SER A 276 11.28 8.09 -10.62
C SER A 276 11.09 9.37 -9.81
N ALA A 277 10.51 10.39 -10.42
CA ALA A 277 10.14 11.63 -9.77
C ALA A 277 8.79 12.09 -10.31
N GLN A 278 7.91 12.55 -9.42
CA GLN A 278 6.62 13.10 -9.79
C GLN A 278 6.35 14.39 -9.00
N TYR A 279 5.85 15.39 -9.71
CA TYR A 279 5.39 16.65 -9.15
C TYR A 279 3.97 16.92 -9.65
N TYR A 280 3.07 17.33 -8.77
CA TYR A 280 1.81 17.89 -9.22
C TYR A 280 1.31 19.01 -8.31
N THR A 281 0.50 19.89 -8.90
CA THR A 281 -0.28 20.91 -8.21
C THR A 281 -1.74 20.79 -8.61
N GLY A 282 -2.66 21.20 -7.76
CA GLY A 282 -4.07 21.30 -8.07
C GLY A 282 -4.81 22.10 -7.00
N GLN A 283 -6.13 22.24 -7.14
CA GLN A 283 -6.99 22.88 -6.16
C GLN A 283 -8.04 21.89 -5.69
N ASP A 284 -8.18 21.69 -4.38
CA ASP A 284 -9.20 20.81 -3.80
C ASP A 284 -10.59 21.46 -3.85
N TRP A 285 -11.65 20.65 -3.69
CA TRP A 285 -13.03 21.13 -3.68
C TRP A 285 -13.26 22.17 -2.60
N GLU A 286 -13.67 23.37 -3.04
CA GLU A 286 -14.03 24.45 -2.14
C GLU A 286 -15.25 24.05 -1.30
N TYR A 287 -15.12 24.22 0.00
CA TYR A 287 -16.17 23.97 0.98
C TYR A 287 -16.01 24.94 2.15
N ASP A 288 -17.05 25.70 2.43
CA ASP A 288 -17.14 26.52 3.64
C ASP A 288 -17.79 25.70 4.75
N ASP A 289 -17.00 25.36 5.76
CA ASP A 289 -17.45 24.61 6.93
C ASP A 289 -18.06 25.57 7.96
N PRO A 290 -19.36 25.44 8.31
CA PRO A 290 -20.00 26.32 9.27
C PRO A 290 -19.34 26.31 10.66
N ALA A 291 -18.78 25.18 11.09
CA ALA A 291 -18.12 25.06 12.38
C ALA A 291 -16.76 25.78 12.37
N GLU A 292 -16.02 25.74 11.26
CA GLU A 292 -14.80 26.51 11.10
C GLU A 292 -15.09 28.01 10.97
N SER A 293 -16.14 28.38 10.24
CA SER A 293 -16.59 29.77 10.14
C SER A 293 -17.03 30.35 11.49
N ALA A 294 -17.74 29.56 12.31
CA ALA A 294 -18.06 29.94 13.68
C ALA A 294 -16.81 30.05 14.56
N ALA A 295 -15.85 29.12 14.43
CA ALA A 295 -14.59 29.16 15.17
C ALA A 295 -13.76 30.40 14.81
N ARG A 296 -13.64 30.73 13.51
CA ARG A 296 -12.97 31.95 13.02
C ARG A 296 -13.68 33.23 13.49
N ALA A 297 -15.01 33.23 13.56
CA ALA A 297 -15.75 34.36 14.11
C ALA A 297 -15.45 34.58 15.60
N ALA A 298 -15.22 33.51 16.36
CA ALA A 298 -14.82 33.57 17.77
C ALA A 298 -13.32 33.89 17.95
N ASN A 299 -12.47 33.40 17.04
CA ASN A 299 -11.04 33.65 17.01
C ASN A 299 -10.57 34.00 15.58
N PRO A 300 -10.48 35.30 15.24
CA PRO A 300 -10.07 35.75 13.90
C PRO A 300 -8.62 35.43 13.52
N GLU A 301 -7.79 34.91 14.43
CA GLU A 301 -6.42 34.46 14.12
C GLU A 301 -6.39 33.10 13.40
N LEU A 302 -7.49 32.34 13.43
CA LEU A 302 -7.60 31.06 12.75
C LEU A 302 -7.59 31.24 11.22
N VAL A 303 -6.81 30.39 10.55
CA VAL A 303 -6.58 30.47 9.10
C VAL A 303 -7.78 29.90 8.32
N GLU A 304 -8.11 30.51 7.19
CA GLU A 304 -9.08 29.97 6.23
C GLU A 304 -8.51 28.73 5.50
N ARG A 305 -9.40 27.88 4.97
CA ARG A 305 -8.97 26.71 4.21
C ARG A 305 -8.15 27.10 2.98
N ASP A 306 -6.93 26.59 2.94
CA ASP A 306 -6.10 26.62 1.75
C ASP A 306 -6.39 25.35 0.92
N PHE A 307 -7.07 25.55 -0.21
CA PHE A 307 -7.43 24.48 -1.14
C PHE A 307 -6.29 24.13 -2.09
N ASP A 308 -5.17 24.86 -2.09
CA ASP A 308 -4.04 24.52 -2.95
C ASP A 308 -3.38 23.21 -2.49
N ILE A 309 -3.26 22.31 -3.46
CA ILE A 309 -2.57 21.03 -3.34
C ILE A 309 -1.24 21.14 -4.04
N LYS A 310 -0.21 20.67 -3.37
CA LYS A 310 1.10 20.45 -3.95
C LYS A 310 1.63 19.11 -3.49
N ARG A 311 2.24 18.36 -4.39
CA ARG A 311 2.95 17.14 -4.05
C ARG A 311 4.19 16.99 -4.89
N GLN A 312 5.25 16.52 -4.23
CA GLN A 312 6.47 16.08 -4.85
C GLN A 312 6.86 14.71 -4.31
N SER A 313 7.39 13.86 -5.17
CA SER A 313 7.88 12.54 -4.79
C SER A 313 9.08 12.16 -5.63
N VAL A 314 10.00 11.43 -5.00
CA VAL A 314 11.17 10.82 -5.65
C VAL A 314 11.31 9.40 -5.10
N GLU A 315 11.57 8.46 -5.99
CA GLU A 315 11.88 7.08 -5.62
C GLU A 315 13.10 6.61 -6.41
N ALA A 316 14.03 5.96 -5.72
CA ALA A 316 15.21 5.35 -6.33
C ALA A 316 15.30 3.89 -5.89
N ARG A 317 15.67 3.00 -6.82
CA ARG A 317 15.83 1.57 -6.58
C ARG A 317 17.07 1.07 -7.30
N LEU A 318 17.85 0.22 -6.62
CA LEU A 318 19.03 -0.45 -7.13
C LEU A 318 18.86 -1.96 -6.91
N ASP A 319 18.89 -2.73 -8.00
CA ASP A 319 18.87 -4.19 -7.97
C ASP A 319 20.27 -4.71 -8.32
N TYR A 320 20.85 -5.52 -7.43
CA TYR A 320 22.15 -6.14 -7.59
C TYR A 320 22.03 -7.67 -7.52
N ARG A 321 22.51 -8.36 -8.55
CA ARG A 321 22.49 -9.82 -8.73
C ARG A 321 23.94 -10.34 -8.84
N PRO A 322 24.70 -10.40 -7.72
CA PRO A 322 26.09 -10.85 -7.74
C PRO A 322 26.27 -12.30 -8.18
N MET A 323 25.23 -13.13 -7.98
CA MET A 323 25.16 -14.54 -8.34
C MET A 323 23.78 -14.84 -8.90
N ASP A 324 23.60 -15.96 -9.59
CA ASP A 324 22.33 -16.32 -10.21
C ASP A 324 21.20 -16.55 -9.19
N ASP A 325 21.55 -16.96 -7.96
CA ASP A 325 20.63 -17.28 -6.87
C ASP A 325 20.54 -16.19 -5.79
N LEU A 326 21.29 -15.10 -5.92
CA LEU A 326 21.32 -13.99 -4.95
C LEU A 326 20.88 -12.67 -5.61
N THR A 327 19.81 -12.09 -5.09
CA THR A 327 19.35 -10.73 -5.44
C THR A 327 19.33 -9.85 -4.19
N ALA A 328 20.04 -8.73 -4.26
CA ALA A 328 19.98 -7.66 -3.28
C ALA A 328 19.29 -6.43 -3.88
N VAL A 329 18.33 -5.85 -3.16
CA VAL A 329 17.59 -4.66 -3.59
C VAL A 329 17.73 -3.59 -2.53
N LEU A 330 18.12 -2.37 -2.93
CA LEU A 330 18.10 -1.17 -2.11
C LEU A 330 17.11 -0.18 -2.70
N SER A 331 16.14 0.28 -1.92
CA SER A 331 15.16 1.28 -2.32
C SER A 331 15.16 2.46 -1.35
N TYR A 332 14.95 3.66 -1.88
CA TYR A 332 14.74 4.90 -1.14
C TYR A 332 13.55 5.64 -1.73
N GLY A 333 12.68 6.17 -0.87
CA GLY A 333 11.58 7.01 -1.30
C GLY A 333 11.44 8.25 -0.43
N TYR A 334 11.06 9.34 -1.08
CA TYR A 334 10.75 10.64 -0.47
C TYR A 334 9.42 11.12 -1.03
N ASN A 335 8.55 11.60 -0.14
CA ASN A 335 7.32 12.31 -0.49
C ASN A 335 7.20 13.56 0.37
N SER A 336 6.66 14.64 -0.21
CA SER A 336 6.25 15.84 0.50
C SER A 336 4.97 16.37 -0.13
N SER A 337 4.01 16.74 0.71
CA SER A 337 2.72 17.22 0.23
C SER A 337 2.10 18.30 1.11
N ASP A 338 1.48 19.27 0.45
CA ASP A 338 0.61 20.28 1.04
C ASP A 338 -0.81 19.97 0.54
N HIS A 339 -1.75 19.76 1.45
CA HIS A 339 -3.16 19.47 1.13
C HIS A 339 -4.04 19.63 2.39
N ILE A 340 -5.36 19.54 2.25
CA ILE A 340 -6.29 19.51 3.38
C ILE A 340 -6.45 18.06 3.80
N GLU A 341 -6.25 17.68 5.07
CA GLU A 341 -6.46 16.32 5.61
C GLU A 341 -7.70 16.22 6.49
N MET A 342 -8.55 15.23 6.22
CA MET A 342 -9.79 15.03 6.95
C MET A 342 -9.54 14.12 8.15
N THR A 343 -9.73 14.64 9.36
CA THR A 343 -9.50 13.88 10.60
C THR A 343 -10.80 13.71 11.39
N GLY A 344 -10.79 12.83 12.39
CA GLY A 344 -11.90 12.70 13.34
C GLY A 344 -12.15 13.97 14.18
N LEU A 345 -11.24 14.95 14.15
CA LEU A 345 -11.32 16.22 14.90
C LEU A 345 -11.73 17.40 14.01
N GLY A 346 -11.93 17.16 12.72
CA GLY A 346 -12.15 18.18 11.69
C GLY A 346 -11.06 18.18 10.63
N ALA A 347 -11.17 19.10 9.66
CA ALA A 347 -10.15 19.25 8.64
C ALA A 347 -8.87 19.88 9.22
N GLY A 348 -7.72 19.36 8.82
CA GLY A 348 -6.41 19.93 9.06
C GLY A 348 -5.74 20.39 7.77
N ARG A 349 -4.79 21.32 7.87
CA ARG A 349 -3.87 21.65 6.79
C ARG A 349 -2.61 20.81 6.96
N ALA A 350 -2.34 19.91 6.02
CA ALA A 350 -1.00 19.38 5.84
C ALA A 350 -0.15 20.44 5.14
N ASP A 351 0.91 20.91 5.80
CA ASP A 351 1.84 21.93 5.25
C ASP A 351 3.28 21.41 5.34
N GLY A 352 3.82 21.00 4.20
CA GLY A 352 5.15 20.42 4.10
C GLY A 352 5.27 19.03 4.75
N TRP A 353 4.17 18.29 4.91
CA TRP A 353 4.21 16.95 5.51
C TRP A 353 5.02 16.02 4.61
N THR A 354 6.08 15.44 5.18
CA THR A 354 6.94 14.47 4.50
C THR A 354 6.74 13.04 4.99
N TYR A 355 6.90 12.10 4.06
CA TYR A 355 6.97 10.68 4.33
C TYR A 355 8.13 10.07 3.54
N ASN A 356 8.95 9.28 4.21
CA ASN A 356 10.19 8.80 3.67
C ASN A 356 10.45 7.36 4.06
N TYR A 357 11.27 6.67 3.28
CA TYR A 357 11.73 5.35 3.65
C TYR A 357 13.09 4.98 3.04
N VAL A 358 13.76 4.04 3.68
CA VAL A 358 14.83 3.24 3.09
C VAL A 358 14.53 1.76 3.31
N GLN A 359 14.74 0.93 2.30
CA GLN A 359 14.48 -0.51 2.36
C GLN A 359 15.63 -1.29 1.74
N THR A 360 15.99 -2.38 2.39
CA THR A 360 16.89 -3.40 1.88
C THR A 360 16.16 -4.74 1.82
N ARG A 361 16.28 -5.45 0.70
CA ARG A 361 15.74 -6.80 0.53
C ARG A 361 16.83 -7.72 0.00
N LEU A 362 16.93 -8.91 0.56
CA LEU A 362 17.83 -9.96 0.13
C LEU A 362 17.01 -11.21 -0.17
N LEU A 363 17.18 -11.73 -1.39
CA LEU A 363 16.60 -12.99 -1.84
C LEU A 363 17.76 -13.91 -2.17
N TYR A 364 17.88 -15.03 -1.44
CA TYR A 364 18.92 -16.01 -1.67
C TYR A 364 18.34 -17.41 -1.66
N ARG A 365 18.17 -18.02 -2.84
CA ARG A 365 17.45 -19.29 -3.00
C ARG A 365 16.07 -19.19 -2.34
N ASP A 366 15.80 -20.03 -1.34
CA ASP A 366 14.55 -20.05 -0.59
C ASP A 366 14.53 -19.10 0.62
N TRP A 367 15.59 -18.31 0.83
CA TRP A 367 15.65 -17.29 1.87
C TRP A 367 15.18 -15.92 1.37
N PHE A 368 14.39 -15.27 2.20
CA PHE A 368 14.02 -13.87 2.07
C PHE A 368 14.36 -13.15 3.37
N ALA A 369 15.09 -12.04 3.28
CA ALA A 369 15.32 -11.15 4.40
C ALA A 369 15.06 -9.71 3.98
N GLN A 370 14.47 -8.91 4.87
CA GLN A 370 14.37 -7.48 4.63
C GLN A 370 14.51 -6.68 5.91
N TYR A 371 15.00 -5.46 5.73
CA TYR A 371 14.96 -4.40 6.72
C TYR A 371 14.48 -3.12 6.06
N TYR A 372 13.60 -2.38 6.73
CA TYR A 372 13.24 -1.03 6.31
C TYR A 372 13.02 -0.11 7.50
N HIS A 373 13.30 1.17 7.24
CA HIS A 373 13.05 2.29 8.14
C HIS A 373 12.13 3.27 7.41
N ASN A 374 10.95 3.50 7.96
CA ASN A 374 10.01 4.53 7.53
C ASN A 374 10.05 5.68 8.53
N TRP A 375 9.97 6.92 8.07
CA TRP A 375 9.80 8.08 8.95
C TRP A 375 8.90 9.13 8.32
N SER A 376 8.17 9.84 9.17
CA SER A 376 7.31 10.95 8.79
C SER A 376 7.74 12.23 9.50
N ASP A 377 7.42 13.37 8.92
CA ASP A 377 7.51 14.68 9.58
C ASP A 377 6.31 15.50 9.13
N ALA A 378 5.36 15.77 10.04
CA ALA A 378 4.14 16.52 9.77
C ALA A 378 4.40 17.99 9.38
N GLY A 379 5.61 18.51 9.47
CA GLY A 379 5.93 19.88 9.07
C GLY A 379 5.16 20.90 9.92
N LYS A 380 4.45 21.82 9.26
CA LYS A 380 3.68 22.88 9.94
C LYS A 380 2.17 22.56 9.96
N THR A 381 1.84 21.28 10.04
CA THR A 381 0.44 20.83 10.00
C THR A 381 -0.35 21.33 11.21
N PHE A 382 -1.62 21.71 11.01
CA PHE A 382 -2.51 22.18 12.07
C PHE A 382 -3.99 21.90 11.75
N LEU A 383 -4.86 21.94 12.76
CA LEU A 383 -6.32 21.83 12.58
C LEU A 383 -6.96 23.18 12.23
N TYR A 384 -7.78 23.26 11.19
CA TYR A 384 -8.44 24.52 10.80
C TYR A 384 -9.38 25.06 11.88
N ARG A 385 -10.10 24.16 12.57
CA ARG A 385 -11.11 24.55 13.56
C ARG A 385 -10.54 25.08 14.86
N SER A 386 -9.38 24.60 15.31
CA SER A 386 -8.77 24.97 16.60
C SER A 386 -7.48 25.75 16.46
N GLY A 387 -6.83 25.73 15.30
CA GLY A 387 -5.48 26.27 15.10
C GLY A 387 -4.38 25.48 15.80
N GLN A 388 -4.71 24.35 16.44
CA GLN A 388 -3.74 23.53 17.15
C GLN A 388 -2.78 22.87 16.16
N PRO A 389 -1.46 22.91 16.43
CA PRO A 389 -0.49 22.19 15.63
C PRO A 389 -0.68 20.67 15.79
N ILE A 390 -0.40 19.94 14.71
CA ILE A 390 -0.27 18.48 14.70
C ILE A 390 1.19 18.20 14.36
N ILE A 391 1.94 17.71 15.35
CA ILE A 391 3.32 17.29 15.20
C ILE A 391 3.35 15.77 15.21
N ASP A 392 3.97 15.19 14.18
CA ASP A 392 4.30 13.77 14.12
C ASP A 392 5.65 13.62 13.42
N LYS A 393 6.66 13.15 14.15
CA LYS A 393 8.01 12.83 13.66
C LYS A 393 8.29 11.32 13.77
N SER A 394 7.22 10.54 13.66
CA SER A 394 7.25 9.12 13.99
C SER A 394 8.10 8.29 13.05
N THR A 395 8.64 7.20 13.59
CA THR A 395 9.43 6.22 12.85
C THR A 395 8.89 4.80 13.01
N LEU A 396 9.16 3.96 12.02
CA LEU A 396 8.88 2.53 12.04
C LEU A 396 10.07 1.76 11.45
N ASP A 397 10.70 0.94 12.28
CA ASP A 397 11.72 -0.01 11.89
C ASP A 397 11.15 -1.42 11.81
N VAL A 398 11.40 -2.13 10.71
CA VAL A 398 10.91 -3.49 10.53
C VAL A 398 12.00 -4.41 10.03
N PHE A 399 12.14 -5.55 10.71
CA PHE A 399 13.04 -6.64 10.36
C PHE A 399 12.21 -7.87 10.03
N GLN A 400 12.49 -8.54 8.91
CA GLN A 400 11.81 -9.78 8.56
C GLN A 400 12.78 -10.81 7.98
N LEU A 401 12.60 -12.06 8.37
CA LEU A 401 13.32 -13.21 7.85
C LEU A 401 12.32 -14.33 7.55
N GLN A 402 12.42 -14.93 6.38
CA GLN A 402 11.59 -16.03 5.93
C GLN A 402 12.43 -17.07 5.19
N HIS A 403 12.08 -18.33 5.34
CA HIS A 403 12.64 -19.43 4.56
C HIS A 403 11.52 -20.35 4.07
N SER A 404 11.70 -20.88 2.85
CA SER A 404 10.86 -21.96 2.32
C SER A 404 11.66 -23.26 2.25
N ALA A 405 11.06 -24.38 2.66
CA ALA A 405 11.70 -25.69 2.63
C ALA A 405 10.73 -26.74 2.06
N PHE A 406 11.26 -27.66 1.26
CA PHE A 406 10.47 -28.75 0.69
C PHE A 406 10.69 -30.05 1.47
N LEU A 407 9.60 -30.74 1.80
CA LEU A 407 9.63 -32.10 2.33
C LEU A 407 9.09 -33.06 1.26
N GLY A 408 10.00 -33.72 0.55
CA GLY A 408 9.65 -34.50 -0.63
C GLY A 408 9.22 -33.60 -1.79
N THR A 409 8.31 -34.09 -2.64
CA THR A 409 7.85 -33.37 -3.84
C THR A 409 6.47 -32.72 -3.68
N ARG A 410 5.77 -33.01 -2.58
CA ARG A 410 4.35 -32.65 -2.39
C ARG A 410 4.10 -31.65 -1.27
N GLN A 411 5.12 -31.35 -0.46
CA GLN A 411 4.94 -30.51 0.71
C GLN A 411 5.98 -29.41 0.76
N LYS A 412 5.51 -28.17 0.86
CA LYS A 412 6.30 -26.96 1.06
C LYS A 412 5.97 -26.38 2.43
N PHE A 413 7.00 -26.04 3.18
CA PHE A 413 6.89 -25.31 4.43
C PHE A 413 7.46 -23.91 4.24
N THR A 414 6.75 -22.90 4.71
CA THR A 414 7.22 -21.52 4.76
C THR A 414 7.17 -21.06 6.20
N TYR A 415 8.28 -20.60 6.75
CA TYR A 415 8.32 -20.10 8.12
C TYR A 415 9.20 -18.87 8.22
N GLY A 416 8.91 -18.05 9.22
CA GLY A 416 9.63 -16.80 9.39
C GLY A 416 9.33 -16.11 10.71
N VAL A 417 10.06 -15.04 10.91
CA VAL A 417 9.95 -14.13 12.04
C VAL A 417 9.98 -12.70 11.56
N ASP A 418 9.33 -11.82 12.30
CA ASP A 418 9.37 -10.38 12.05
C ASP A 418 9.33 -9.59 13.36
N ALA A 419 9.90 -8.39 13.32
CA ALA A 419 9.88 -7.43 14.42
C ALA A 419 9.53 -6.06 13.85
N LEU A 420 8.51 -5.40 14.40
CA LEU A 420 8.06 -4.06 14.03
C LEU A 420 8.21 -3.16 15.27
N LEU A 421 8.96 -2.07 15.14
CA LEU A 421 9.26 -1.14 16.22
C LEU A 421 8.77 0.25 15.82
N THR A 422 7.63 0.65 16.38
CA THR A 422 7.03 1.98 16.16
C THR A 422 7.50 2.92 17.25
N ARG A 423 8.03 4.08 16.87
CA ARG A 423 8.44 5.15 17.79
C ARG A 423 7.71 6.43 17.41
N PRO A 424 6.61 6.76 18.10
CA PRO A 424 6.00 8.08 18.00
C PRO A 424 6.95 9.17 18.51
N ASP A 425 6.79 10.36 17.97
CA ASP A 425 7.35 11.61 18.49
C ASP A 425 6.34 12.68 18.09
N THR A 426 5.52 13.13 19.03
CA THR A 426 4.40 14.04 18.75
C THR A 426 4.56 15.40 19.42
N GLU A 427 5.67 15.60 20.14
CA GLU A 427 5.93 16.73 21.02
C GLU A 427 4.73 17.06 21.94
N GLY A 428 3.98 16.02 22.35
CA GLY A 428 2.77 16.13 23.18
C GLY A 428 1.54 16.70 22.46
N THR A 429 1.57 16.91 21.15
CA THR A 429 0.42 17.44 20.39
C THR A 429 -0.64 16.39 20.10
N ILE A 430 -0.25 15.10 20.00
CA ILE A 430 -1.16 13.98 19.73
C ILE A 430 -1.22 13.03 20.93
N THR A 431 -0.08 12.59 21.47
CA THR A 431 -0.03 11.63 22.60
C THR A 431 -0.01 12.31 23.96
N GLY A 432 0.08 13.65 24.00
CA GLY A 432 -0.10 14.46 25.20
C GLY A 432 0.78 14.01 26.36
N ASN A 433 0.16 13.61 27.47
CA ASN A 433 0.91 13.14 28.65
C ASN A 433 1.59 11.78 28.47
N ASN A 434 1.30 11.06 27.38
CA ASN A 434 1.90 9.77 27.07
C ASN A 434 3.15 9.89 26.17
N GLU A 435 3.53 11.11 25.78
CA GLU A 435 4.79 11.35 25.07
C GLU A 435 5.96 10.74 25.87
N ASP A 436 6.95 10.18 25.17
CA ASP A 436 8.08 9.41 25.71
C ASP A 436 7.73 8.01 26.29
N ASP A 437 6.45 7.67 26.51
CA ASP A 437 5.96 6.33 26.88
C ASP A 437 4.84 5.83 25.94
N ASP A 438 5.05 5.99 24.64
CA ASP A 438 4.09 5.59 23.59
C ASP A 438 4.72 4.64 22.55
N GLY A 439 5.94 4.15 22.81
CA GLY A 439 6.62 3.17 21.98
C GLY A 439 5.89 1.82 21.91
N ILE A 440 5.75 1.29 20.70
CA ILE A 440 5.11 0.00 20.41
C ILE A 440 6.14 -0.95 19.78
N ASP A 441 6.27 -2.13 20.38
CA ASP A 441 7.10 -3.23 19.90
C ASP A 441 6.23 -4.44 19.61
N GLU A 442 6.32 -4.97 18.39
CA GLU A 442 5.58 -6.13 17.94
C GLU A 442 6.54 -7.20 17.41
N TYR A 443 6.40 -8.42 17.90
CA TYR A 443 7.22 -9.57 17.48
C TYR A 443 6.33 -10.68 16.96
N GLY A 444 6.63 -11.15 15.75
CA GLY A 444 5.85 -12.16 15.05
C GLY A 444 6.66 -13.40 14.69
N ALA A 445 6.02 -14.56 14.77
CA ALA A 445 6.55 -15.81 14.22
C ALA A 445 5.43 -16.59 13.53
N TYR A 446 5.74 -17.19 12.37
CA TYR A 446 4.74 -17.92 11.59
C TYR A 446 5.31 -19.17 10.92
N LEU A 447 4.40 -20.11 10.66
CA LEU A 447 4.63 -21.33 9.92
C LEU A 447 3.42 -21.61 9.03
N GLN A 448 3.67 -21.90 7.76
CA GLN A 448 2.71 -22.38 6.78
C GLN A 448 3.20 -23.70 6.19
N SER A 449 2.26 -24.60 5.94
CA SER A 449 2.44 -25.81 5.16
C SER A 449 1.46 -25.80 4.00
N GLU A 450 1.98 -25.99 2.79
CA GLU A 450 1.23 -26.25 1.57
C GLU A 450 1.49 -27.71 1.20
N THR A 451 0.44 -28.52 1.13
CA THR A 451 0.53 -29.97 0.90
C THR A 451 -0.40 -30.39 -0.23
N GLU A 452 0.15 -30.94 -1.30
CA GLU A 452 -0.59 -31.65 -2.35
C GLU A 452 -1.05 -33.01 -1.78
N LEU A 453 -2.32 -33.10 -1.35
CA LEU A 453 -2.90 -34.35 -0.84
C LEU A 453 -3.10 -35.35 -1.98
N THR A 454 -3.62 -34.86 -3.10
CA THR A 454 -3.79 -35.56 -4.38
C THR A 454 -3.51 -34.56 -5.53
N PRO A 455 -3.33 -35.01 -6.79
CA PRO A 455 -3.07 -34.10 -7.91
C PRO A 455 -4.12 -33.01 -8.16
N ASP A 456 -5.32 -33.19 -7.60
CA ASP A 456 -6.47 -32.31 -7.69
C ASP A 456 -6.89 -31.72 -6.33
N LEU A 457 -6.12 -31.91 -5.25
CA LEU A 457 -6.49 -31.44 -3.91
C LEU A 457 -5.28 -30.93 -3.12
N ASP A 458 -5.27 -29.63 -2.82
CA ASP A 458 -4.26 -29.00 -1.98
C ASP A 458 -4.83 -28.65 -0.60
N LEU A 459 -4.01 -28.84 0.43
CA LEU A 459 -4.26 -28.42 1.80
C LEU A 459 -3.22 -27.37 2.20
N VAL A 460 -3.70 -26.21 2.65
CA VAL A 460 -2.87 -25.16 3.24
C VAL A 460 -3.23 -25.01 4.71
N LEU A 461 -2.24 -25.17 5.58
CA LEU A 461 -2.36 -24.93 7.01
C LEU A 461 -1.35 -23.86 7.41
N ALA A 462 -1.77 -22.86 8.18
CA ALA A 462 -0.83 -21.87 8.70
C ALA A 462 -1.18 -21.46 10.13
N LEU A 463 -0.15 -21.07 10.86
CA LEU A 463 -0.24 -20.58 12.23
C LEU A 463 0.72 -19.42 12.39
N ARG A 464 0.24 -18.34 12.99
CA ARG A 464 1.04 -17.19 13.38
C ARG A 464 0.81 -16.86 14.85
N TYR A 465 1.88 -16.50 15.54
CA TYR A 465 1.87 -15.91 16.87
C TYR A 465 2.41 -14.48 16.79
N ASP A 466 1.71 -13.53 17.40
CA ASP A 466 2.08 -12.13 17.48
C ASP A 466 2.09 -11.68 18.95
N ASP A 467 3.20 -11.08 19.39
CA ASP A 467 3.37 -10.47 20.69
C ASP A 467 3.39 -8.95 20.54
N HIS A 468 2.71 -8.23 21.42
CA HIS A 468 2.63 -6.77 21.41
C HIS A 468 2.92 -6.25 22.81
N ASN A 469 3.95 -5.43 22.98
CA ASN A 469 4.46 -5.02 24.31
C ASN A 469 3.46 -4.28 25.22
N ARG A 470 2.33 -3.81 24.67
CA ARG A 470 1.24 -3.16 25.41
C ARG A 470 -0.01 -4.02 25.61
N LEU A 471 0.02 -5.27 25.17
CA LEU A 471 -1.02 -6.26 25.43
C LEU A 471 -0.47 -7.30 26.40
N GLU A 472 -1.31 -7.78 27.33
CA GLU A 472 -0.91 -8.81 28.30
C GLU A 472 -0.71 -10.18 27.64
N ASP A 473 -1.60 -10.51 26.69
CA ASP A 473 -1.63 -11.80 26.01
C ASP A 473 -1.08 -11.70 24.59
N GLY A 474 -0.29 -12.71 24.21
CA GLY A 474 0.07 -12.93 22.81
C GLY A 474 -1.10 -13.53 22.01
N GLU A 475 -1.17 -13.18 20.73
CA GLU A 475 -2.29 -13.50 19.86
C GLU A 475 -1.94 -14.61 18.86
N ILE A 476 -2.87 -15.56 18.67
CA ILE A 476 -2.70 -16.69 17.75
C ILE A 476 -3.68 -16.58 16.59
N SER A 477 -3.14 -16.58 15.37
CA SER A 477 -3.89 -16.48 14.11
C SER A 477 -3.76 -17.76 13.27
N PRO A 478 -4.67 -18.75 13.45
CA PRO A 478 -4.71 -19.96 12.64
C PRO A 478 -5.39 -19.75 11.29
N ARG A 479 -4.96 -20.53 10.30
CA ARG A 479 -5.52 -20.60 8.95
C ARG A 479 -5.57 -22.05 8.46
N ALA A 480 -6.66 -22.41 7.80
CA ALA A 480 -6.82 -23.65 7.07
C ALA A 480 -7.53 -23.39 5.75
N ALA A 481 -7.02 -23.95 4.66
CA ALA A 481 -7.65 -23.88 3.35
C ALA A 481 -7.55 -25.23 2.63
N LEU A 482 -8.62 -25.61 1.95
CA LEU A 482 -8.69 -26.76 1.07
C LEU A 482 -9.04 -26.27 -0.34
N LEU A 483 -8.21 -26.62 -1.33
CA LEU A 483 -8.38 -26.23 -2.72
C LEU A 483 -8.57 -27.50 -3.55
N TYR A 484 -9.76 -27.68 -4.10
CA TYR A 484 -10.09 -28.80 -4.98
C TYR A 484 -10.13 -28.32 -6.44
N LYS A 485 -9.34 -28.95 -7.30
CA LYS A 485 -9.10 -28.59 -8.70
C LYS A 485 -9.62 -29.69 -9.62
N PRO A 486 -10.95 -29.82 -9.82
CA PRO A 486 -11.53 -30.90 -10.63
C PRO A 486 -11.08 -30.85 -12.10
N THR A 487 -10.73 -29.66 -12.61
CA THR A 487 -10.14 -29.44 -13.93
C THR A 487 -9.06 -28.35 -13.83
N GLU A 488 -8.24 -28.18 -14.88
CA GLU A 488 -7.22 -27.13 -14.94
C GLU A 488 -7.79 -25.69 -14.93
N THR A 489 -9.09 -25.54 -15.17
CA THR A 489 -9.79 -24.25 -15.27
C THR A 489 -10.80 -24.01 -14.16
N GLN A 490 -10.94 -24.95 -13.21
CA GLN A 490 -11.91 -24.88 -12.14
C GLN A 490 -11.24 -25.13 -10.80
N THR A 491 -11.58 -24.32 -9.81
CA THR A 491 -11.10 -24.51 -8.43
C THR A 491 -12.22 -24.18 -7.45
N LEU A 492 -12.49 -25.12 -6.55
CA LEU A 492 -13.38 -24.95 -5.41
C LEU A 492 -12.53 -24.75 -4.16
N ARG A 493 -12.81 -23.69 -3.39
CA ARG A 493 -12.02 -23.30 -2.22
C ARG A 493 -12.90 -23.29 -0.97
N LEU A 494 -12.45 -23.98 0.08
CA LEU A 494 -13.00 -23.87 1.43
C LEU A 494 -11.91 -23.32 2.34
N THR A 495 -12.17 -22.19 3.00
CA THR A 495 -11.15 -21.48 3.81
C THR A 495 -11.71 -21.08 5.16
N TYR A 496 -10.88 -21.17 6.19
CA TYR A 496 -11.08 -20.62 7.52
C TYR A 496 -9.84 -19.84 7.92
N ASN A 497 -10.04 -18.60 8.38
CA ASN A 497 -8.97 -17.72 8.82
C ASN A 497 -9.42 -16.97 10.07
N ARG A 498 -8.55 -16.91 11.08
CA ARG A 498 -8.61 -15.90 12.14
C ARG A 498 -7.40 -14.98 11.97
N ALA A 499 -7.64 -13.68 12.03
CA ALA A 499 -6.61 -12.66 12.05
C ALA A 499 -6.86 -11.70 13.20
N PHE A 500 -5.77 -11.08 13.67
CA PHE A 500 -5.77 -10.07 14.70
C PHE A 500 -5.27 -8.73 14.12
N SER A 501 -5.86 -7.64 14.61
CA SER A 501 -5.37 -6.28 14.38
C SER A 501 -4.90 -5.74 15.72
N THR A 502 -3.64 -5.33 15.78
CA THR A 502 -3.05 -4.77 16.99
C THR A 502 -3.56 -3.33 17.18
N PRO A 503 -3.75 -2.86 18.42
CA PRO A 503 -4.07 -1.46 18.67
C PRO A 503 -3.04 -0.52 18.01
N THR A 504 -3.50 0.63 17.54
CA THR A 504 -2.60 1.67 17.03
C THR A 504 -2.12 2.58 18.17
N THR A 505 -1.07 3.38 17.93
CA THR A 505 -0.64 4.43 18.87
C THR A 505 -1.81 5.32 19.27
N ASN A 506 -2.66 5.72 18.31
CA ASN A 506 -3.83 6.53 18.59
C ASN A 506 -4.88 5.80 19.45
N ASN A 507 -5.03 4.48 19.31
CA ASN A 507 -5.95 3.72 20.16
C ASN A 507 -5.46 3.61 21.60
N LEU A 508 -4.15 3.57 21.81
CA LEU A 508 -3.55 3.47 23.14
C LEU A 508 -3.32 4.84 23.76
N TYR A 509 -2.66 5.76 23.08
CA TYR A 509 -2.00 6.91 23.69
C TYR A 509 -2.57 8.28 23.32
N LEU A 510 -3.61 8.36 22.47
CA LEU A 510 -4.18 9.65 22.09
C LEU A 510 -4.51 10.48 23.35
N ASP A 511 -4.10 11.74 23.41
CA ASP A 511 -4.44 12.66 24.49
C ASP A 511 -4.51 14.09 23.95
N LEU A 512 -5.54 14.33 23.13
CA LEU A 512 -5.69 15.56 22.37
C LEU A 512 -6.90 16.37 22.86
N VAL A 513 -6.71 17.68 23.06
CA VAL A 513 -7.78 18.60 23.50
C VAL A 513 -8.71 18.94 22.33
N SER A 514 -9.92 18.39 22.35
CA SER A 514 -10.95 18.66 21.33
C SER A 514 -11.67 20.00 21.56
N ALA A 515 -11.95 20.35 22.82
CA ALA A 515 -12.50 21.66 23.18
C ALA A 515 -11.96 22.12 24.54
N ALA A 516 -11.39 23.32 24.57
CA ALA A 516 -10.95 23.96 25.80
C ALA A 516 -12.09 24.77 26.43
N ASP A 517 -12.28 24.65 27.74
CA ASP A 517 -13.28 25.38 28.53
C ASP A 517 -14.69 25.46 27.91
N PRO A 518 -15.30 24.33 27.49
CA PRO A 518 -16.58 24.37 26.78
C PRO A 518 -17.74 24.92 27.63
N PHE A 519 -17.53 25.08 28.94
CA PHE A 519 -18.50 25.58 29.89
C PHE A 519 -18.18 26.99 30.40
N GLY A 520 -17.10 27.63 29.93
CA GLY A 520 -16.68 28.96 30.39
C GLY A 520 -16.32 29.01 31.89
N LEU A 521 -15.93 27.88 32.48
CA LEU A 521 -15.64 27.75 33.90
C LEU A 521 -14.26 28.33 34.26
N GLY A 522 -13.38 28.50 33.27
CA GLY A 522 -12.10 29.18 33.45
C GLY A 522 -12.24 30.60 33.99
N ALA A 523 -13.37 31.27 33.73
CA ALA A 523 -13.68 32.58 34.31
C ALA A 523 -13.79 32.57 35.85
N PHE A 524 -14.06 31.41 36.46
CA PHE A 524 -14.17 31.24 37.91
C PHE A 524 -12.90 30.68 38.56
N GLN A 525 -11.79 30.56 37.80
CA GLN A 525 -10.51 29.99 38.26
C GLN A 525 -10.01 30.62 39.57
N SER A 526 -10.10 31.94 39.69
CA SER A 526 -9.70 32.69 40.89
C SER A 526 -10.54 32.35 42.13
N SER A 527 -11.75 31.81 41.94
CA SER A 527 -12.72 31.51 42.99
C SER A 527 -12.76 30.02 43.37
N LEU A 528 -12.47 29.12 42.41
CA LEU A 528 -12.55 27.67 42.61
C LEU A 528 -11.20 27.03 42.96
N GLY A 529 -10.09 27.76 42.83
CA GLY A 529 -8.78 27.34 43.34
C GLY A 529 -8.13 26.16 42.61
N PHE A 530 -8.65 25.77 41.44
CA PHE A 530 -8.00 24.79 40.56
C PHE A 530 -7.68 25.41 39.18
N SER A 531 -6.56 24.96 38.61
CA SER A 531 -6.09 25.19 37.25
C SER A 531 -5.78 23.80 36.69
N PRO A 532 -6.37 23.34 35.57
CA PRO A 532 -6.75 24.12 34.38
C PRO A 532 -8.28 24.31 34.20
N ALA A 533 -8.65 25.07 33.16
CA ALA A 533 -10.02 25.07 32.64
C ALA A 533 -10.44 23.64 32.24
N VAL A 534 -11.71 23.29 32.49
CA VAL A 534 -12.23 21.96 32.15
C VAL A 534 -12.16 21.79 30.63
N ALA A 535 -11.48 20.77 30.13
CA ALA A 535 -11.36 20.51 28.70
C ALA A 535 -12.01 19.18 28.33
N VAL A 536 -12.61 19.13 27.15
CA VAL A 536 -13.01 17.86 26.51
C VAL A 536 -11.83 17.37 25.71
N ARG A 537 -11.37 16.15 26.03
CA ARG A 537 -10.23 15.50 25.40
C ARG A 537 -10.66 14.23 24.68
N ALA A 538 -10.07 13.97 23.52
CA ALA A 538 -10.05 12.65 22.92
C ALA A 538 -8.92 11.86 23.57
N GLN A 539 -9.25 10.72 24.18
CA GLN A 539 -8.28 9.90 24.91
C GLN A 539 -8.22 8.48 24.38
N GLY A 540 -7.00 7.95 24.29
CA GLY A 540 -6.71 6.56 24.07
C GLY A 540 -7.03 5.71 25.31
N THR A 541 -6.76 4.42 25.19
CA THR A 541 -7.08 3.41 26.20
C THR A 541 -5.97 3.17 27.22
N TYR A 542 -4.77 3.68 27.00
CA TYR A 542 -3.62 3.60 27.91
C TYR A 542 -3.39 4.93 28.63
N ARG A 543 -2.92 4.86 29.88
CA ARG A 543 -2.44 6.02 30.64
C ARG A 543 -1.45 5.60 31.73
N ASP A 544 -0.31 6.29 31.81
CA ASP A 544 0.68 6.03 32.87
C ASP A 544 0.09 6.27 34.29
N GLY A 545 0.39 5.37 35.21
CA GLY A 545 -0.13 5.34 36.59
C GLY A 545 -1.60 4.95 36.76
N PHE A 546 -2.29 4.59 35.67
CA PHE A 546 -3.64 4.03 35.69
C PHE A 546 -3.65 2.74 34.85
N ASP A 547 -3.71 1.58 35.51
CA ASP A 547 -3.68 0.26 34.84
C ASP A 547 -4.82 0.05 33.80
N GLU A 548 -5.81 0.95 33.76
CA GLU A 548 -7.04 0.77 33.00
C GLU A 548 -7.57 2.11 32.45
N GLY A 549 -7.28 2.42 31.18
CA GLY A 549 -8.14 3.34 30.43
C GLY A 549 -9.47 2.66 30.10
N PHE A 550 -9.87 2.62 28.83
CA PHE A 550 -10.97 1.73 28.46
C PHE A 550 -10.47 0.29 28.34
N THR A 551 -10.81 -0.57 29.30
CA THR A 551 -10.51 -2.01 29.25
C THR A 551 -11.77 -2.76 28.83
N PHE A 552 -11.62 -3.83 28.05
CA PHE A 552 -12.75 -4.61 27.52
C PHE A 552 -12.58 -6.08 27.88
N ARG A 553 -13.68 -6.76 28.24
CA ARG A 553 -13.68 -8.19 28.50
C ARG A 553 -14.96 -8.85 28.03
N ARG A 554 -15.00 -10.17 28.11
CA ARG A 554 -16.23 -10.96 27.95
C ARG A 554 -16.68 -11.43 29.33
N SER A 555 -17.96 -11.26 29.66
CA SER A 555 -18.57 -11.90 30.83
C SER A 555 -18.60 -13.42 30.67
N ALA A 556 -18.95 -14.13 31.75
CA ALA A 556 -19.07 -15.59 31.75
C ALA A 556 -20.07 -16.16 30.71
N ASP A 557 -21.06 -15.38 30.29
CA ASP A 557 -22.03 -15.73 29.23
C ASP A 557 -21.58 -15.31 27.82
N GLY A 558 -20.39 -14.73 27.69
CA GLY A 558 -19.83 -14.25 26.42
C GLY A 558 -20.30 -12.86 26.00
N SER A 559 -21.05 -12.13 26.82
CA SER A 559 -21.44 -10.75 26.51
C SER A 559 -20.23 -9.79 26.58
N PRO A 560 -20.09 -8.83 25.66
CA PRO A 560 -19.00 -7.84 25.73
C PRO A 560 -19.25 -6.85 26.88
N MET A 561 -18.19 -6.51 27.59
CA MET A 561 -18.17 -5.55 28.69
C MET A 561 -17.02 -4.57 28.53
N TYR A 562 -17.14 -3.38 29.12
CA TYR A 562 -16.08 -2.37 29.17
C TYR A 562 -15.96 -1.75 30.56
N ARG A 563 -14.77 -1.32 30.94
CA ARG A 563 -14.51 -0.49 32.11
C ARG A 563 -13.84 0.79 31.64
N SER A 564 -14.20 1.94 32.21
CA SER A 564 -13.60 3.23 31.87
C SER A 564 -12.64 3.70 32.94
N SER A 565 -11.80 4.68 32.61
CA SER A 565 -10.90 5.34 33.57
C SER A 565 -11.64 6.06 34.71
N PHE A 566 -12.93 6.34 34.54
CA PHE A 566 -13.78 6.92 35.59
C PHE A 566 -14.45 5.87 36.46
N ALA A 567 -14.33 4.57 36.15
CA ALA A 567 -15.02 3.50 36.86
C ALA A 567 -14.73 3.48 38.38
N PRO A 568 -13.50 3.73 38.88
CA PRO A 568 -13.25 3.80 40.33
C PRO A 568 -14.02 4.95 41.01
N ALA A 569 -14.08 6.13 40.38
CA ALA A 569 -14.82 7.27 40.89
C ALA A 569 -16.34 7.02 40.82
N LEU A 570 -16.80 6.39 39.73
CA LEU A 570 -18.18 6.00 39.53
C LEU A 570 -18.63 4.97 40.58
N GLN A 571 -17.82 3.95 40.83
CA GLN A 571 -18.09 2.91 41.82
C GLN A 571 -18.24 3.50 43.24
N GLY A 572 -17.37 4.44 43.62
CA GLY A 572 -17.47 5.15 44.90
C GLY A 572 -18.73 5.99 45.03
N GLN A 573 -19.13 6.70 43.96
CA GLN A 573 -20.36 7.50 43.94
C GLN A 573 -21.63 6.64 43.92
N LEU A 574 -21.62 5.52 43.20
CA LEU A 574 -22.75 4.58 43.11
C LEU A 574 -22.96 3.82 44.41
N ALA A 575 -21.88 3.39 45.06
CA ALA A 575 -21.94 2.81 46.41
C ALA A 575 -22.55 3.80 47.42
N ALA A 576 -22.24 5.09 47.31
CA ALA A 576 -22.85 6.14 48.14
C ALA A 576 -24.35 6.34 47.87
N LEU A 577 -24.85 5.92 46.70
CA LEU A 577 -26.28 5.93 46.33
C LEU A 577 -26.99 4.59 46.61
N GLY A 578 -26.30 3.60 47.16
CA GLY A 578 -26.87 2.28 47.48
C GLY A 578 -27.08 1.38 46.25
N LEU A 579 -26.43 1.68 45.12
CA LEU A 579 -26.46 0.88 43.90
C LEU A 579 -25.24 -0.06 43.90
N THR A 580 -25.48 -1.36 43.95
CA THR A 580 -24.46 -2.43 43.95
C THR A 580 -24.63 -3.36 42.77
N ASP A 581 -23.65 -4.23 42.51
CA ASP A 581 -23.72 -5.29 41.50
C ASP A 581 -25.06 -6.07 41.60
N GLY A 582 -25.75 -6.22 40.46
CA GLY A 582 -27.07 -6.84 40.36
C GLY A 582 -28.28 -5.95 40.69
N ALA A 583 -28.08 -4.65 40.94
CA ALA A 583 -29.20 -3.71 41.11
C ALA A 583 -30.08 -3.64 39.84
N PRO A 584 -31.43 -3.66 39.95
CA PRO A 584 -32.30 -3.58 38.79
C PRO A 584 -32.03 -2.34 37.95
N GLY A 585 -31.57 -2.54 36.70
CA GLY A 585 -31.29 -1.46 35.75
C GLY A 585 -29.83 -1.01 35.67
N TYR A 586 -28.86 -1.70 36.29
CA TYR A 586 -27.45 -1.31 36.18
C TYR A 586 -26.49 -2.52 36.26
N SER A 587 -25.55 -2.63 35.32
CA SER A 587 -24.68 -3.80 35.12
C SER A 587 -23.20 -3.58 35.48
N LEU A 588 -22.92 -2.88 36.58
CA LEU A 588 -21.53 -2.75 37.06
C LEU A 588 -21.15 -3.98 37.88
N ASP A 589 -20.19 -4.77 37.40
CA ASP A 589 -19.72 -5.95 38.12
C ASP A 589 -18.67 -5.63 39.21
N ALA A 590 -18.21 -6.67 39.90
CA ALA A 590 -17.23 -6.56 40.99
C ALA A 590 -15.91 -5.88 40.61
N ASP A 591 -15.50 -5.95 39.33
CA ASP A 591 -14.28 -5.33 38.82
C ASP A 591 -14.59 -3.99 38.11
N SER A 592 -15.79 -3.45 38.32
CA SER A 592 -16.29 -2.21 37.72
C SER A 592 -16.45 -2.22 36.19
N TYR A 593 -16.60 -3.39 35.58
CA TYR A 593 -16.97 -3.49 34.16
C TYR A 593 -18.48 -3.34 33.99
N ILE A 594 -18.85 -2.71 32.89
CA ILE A 594 -20.21 -2.37 32.48
C ILE A 594 -20.54 -3.20 31.23
N ALA A 595 -21.72 -3.84 31.19
CA ALA A 595 -22.14 -4.57 30.00
C ALA A 595 -22.41 -3.61 28.83
N LEU A 596 -21.87 -3.90 27.63
CA LEU A 596 -22.02 -3.01 26.46
C LEU A 596 -23.47 -2.87 25.98
N HIS A 597 -24.34 -3.81 26.36
CA HIS A 597 -25.76 -3.85 26.00
C HIS A 597 -26.67 -3.30 27.10
N ASP A 598 -26.11 -2.77 28.19
CA ASP A 598 -26.87 -2.17 29.28
C ASP A 598 -27.55 -0.89 28.79
N PRO A 599 -28.89 -0.85 28.73
CA PRO A 599 -29.59 0.27 28.14
C PRO A 599 -29.35 1.58 28.89
N ILE A 600 -29.01 1.58 30.18
CA ILE A 600 -28.70 2.81 30.93
C ILE A 600 -27.28 3.27 30.63
N ALA A 601 -26.28 2.38 30.70
CA ALA A 601 -24.91 2.77 30.39
C ALA A 601 -24.74 3.14 28.90
N THR A 602 -25.32 2.33 28.02
CA THR A 602 -25.47 2.62 26.59
C THR A 602 -26.23 3.92 26.41
N ASN A 603 -27.35 4.21 27.10
CA ASN A 603 -28.00 5.52 26.97
C ASN A 603 -27.21 6.68 27.57
N VAL A 604 -26.38 6.51 28.61
CA VAL A 604 -25.53 7.59 29.13
C VAL A 604 -24.39 7.87 28.16
N GLN A 605 -23.71 6.84 27.65
CA GLN A 605 -22.71 6.96 26.60
C GLN A 605 -23.31 7.51 25.30
N TRP A 606 -24.47 7.02 24.88
CA TRP A 606 -25.20 7.53 23.73
C TRP A 606 -25.82 8.89 24.00
N ASN A 607 -26.17 9.32 25.21
CA ASN A 607 -26.63 10.69 25.42
C ASN A 607 -25.46 11.67 25.42
N ILE A 608 -24.28 11.26 25.88
CA ILE A 608 -23.05 12.05 25.77
C ILE A 608 -22.59 12.12 24.29
N GLY A 609 -22.61 10.98 23.58
CA GLY A 609 -22.28 10.90 22.15
C GLY A 609 -23.35 11.51 21.24
N ALA A 610 -24.62 11.26 21.51
CA ALA A 610 -25.74 11.88 20.80
C ALA A 610 -25.90 13.34 21.17
N ALA A 611 -25.46 13.86 22.32
CA ALA A 611 -25.36 15.31 22.51
C ALA A 611 -24.33 15.92 21.55
N ALA A 612 -23.22 15.23 21.29
CA ALA A 612 -22.22 15.63 20.30
C ALA A 612 -22.72 15.49 18.84
N THR A 613 -23.50 14.45 18.53
CA THR A 613 -24.13 14.26 17.21
C THR A 613 -25.36 15.16 17.00
N LEU A 614 -26.21 15.34 18.01
CA LEU A 614 -27.37 16.23 18.00
C LEU A 614 -26.93 17.70 17.96
N GLN A 615 -25.76 18.06 18.45
CA GLN A 615 -25.19 19.39 18.19
C GLN A 615 -24.97 19.65 16.70
N GLN A 616 -24.68 18.61 15.90
CA GLN A 616 -24.56 18.73 14.44
C GLN A 616 -25.92 18.76 13.72
N PHE A 617 -26.95 18.11 14.29
CA PHE A 617 -28.33 18.15 13.77
C PHE A 617 -29.17 19.32 14.33
N GLY A 618 -28.71 19.98 15.38
CA GLY A 618 -29.39 21.11 16.04
C GLY A 618 -29.82 22.20 15.06
N PRO A 619 -28.93 22.67 14.16
CA PRO A 619 -29.29 23.64 13.14
C PRO A 619 -30.37 23.16 12.15
N ALA A 620 -30.39 21.85 11.82
CA ALA A 620 -31.38 21.27 10.91
C ALA A 620 -32.75 21.07 11.58
N LEU A 621 -32.76 20.76 12.88
CA LEU A 621 -33.98 20.66 13.70
C LEU A 621 -34.55 22.05 14.05
N GLU A 622 -33.68 23.04 14.27
CA GLU A 622 -34.06 24.45 14.43
C GLU A 622 -34.61 25.08 13.15
N LEU A 623 -34.42 24.49 11.98
CA LEU A 623 -35.09 24.89 10.73
C LEU A 623 -36.50 24.27 10.59
N LEU A 624 -36.74 23.11 11.21
CA LEU A 624 -38.04 22.42 11.21
C LEU A 624 -39.00 22.97 12.28
N ALA A 625 -38.48 23.39 13.44
CA ALA A 625 -39.29 23.93 14.53
C ALA A 625 -40.04 25.25 14.18
N PRO A 626 -39.42 26.24 13.49
CA PRO A 626 -40.11 27.43 12.99
C PRO A 626 -41.17 27.08 11.95
N GLY A 627 -40.92 26.08 11.10
CA GLY A 627 -41.88 25.59 10.12
C GLY A 627 -43.12 24.96 10.78
N LEU A 628 -42.92 24.14 11.82
CA LEU A 628 -44.02 23.52 12.57
C LEU A 628 -44.81 24.54 13.40
N ILE A 629 -44.14 25.51 14.03
CA ILE A 629 -44.78 26.57 14.81
C ILE A 629 -45.55 27.53 13.89
N ALA A 630 -44.99 27.89 12.73
CA ALA A 630 -45.69 28.71 11.73
C ALA A 630 -46.93 27.99 11.16
N GLN A 631 -46.84 26.69 10.88
CA GLN A 631 -48.00 25.90 10.42
C GLN A 631 -49.08 25.75 11.49
N GLN A 632 -48.71 25.62 12.77
CA GLN A 632 -49.69 25.60 13.87
C GLN A 632 -50.34 26.96 14.10
N LEU A 633 -49.61 28.07 13.97
CA LEU A 633 -50.17 29.42 14.07
C LEU A 633 -51.11 29.74 12.88
N ILE A 634 -50.77 29.32 11.66
CA ILE A 634 -51.65 29.45 10.47
C ILE A 634 -52.92 28.59 10.62
N ALA A 635 -52.82 27.41 11.24
CA ALA A 635 -53.98 26.54 11.47
C ALA A 635 -54.90 27.03 12.60
N LEU A 636 -54.40 27.90 13.49
CA LEU A 636 -55.16 28.48 14.60
C LEU A 636 -55.81 29.83 14.27
N GLY A 637 -55.54 30.39 13.09
CA GLY A 637 -56.14 31.64 12.58
C GLY A 637 -55.20 32.82 12.67
#